data_AF-A0A1W1EEJ7-F1
#
_entry.id   AF-A0A1W1EEJ7-F1
#
_cell.length_a   1.000
_cell.length_b   1.000
_cell.length_c   1.000
_cell.angle_alpha   90.00
_cell.angle_beta   90.00
_cell.angle_gamma   90.00
#
_symmetry.space_group_name_H-M   'P 1'
#
loop_
_entity.id
_entity.type
_entity.pdbx_description
1 polymer ?
#
loop_
_entity_poly.entity_id
_entity_poly.type
_entity_poly.pdbx_seq_one_letter_code
_entity_poly.pdbx_strand_id
1 'polypeptide(L)'
;MSLKKTLLYFFLFYIYTPILFAKTYTNTSYYVAYDNTDKTNFALVMPAVQKIYTHKAGHLLSKDLTQIDTQFTTFPTYDNGKLCFSSLKKNSSGENGASLMANKCYDIYFFYTQKDKIPNKGASFILTYTPNNTIYEGIAGDANSFKRVKEENLIQNENSPTGEDYTQFQFNIYRSEVIFEDSNYQEFDTTAYKGLYFYHKNIGSTSYQLKQLDDNSFNALNKEQKYQVADKLLSTFFFGYPLNILNKKIKTGTFISMLQEEITEEKTDIAWVEDEILDNTKFHQHDYNEQVAVDILTRFYVMKKLDSYFIKNWVAYILTQTIMFSPAYELDSTHTPNIASVYNRIVRMLAVDSGMRYISYVHMSSEDNWRRFRSPEDNGREMLEIFTLDNDDTHVPIAGQALKNWKLDRDHDTLLISLNQNREALQLFNTTIYTGDDFYRELAKSSMFTNGVTYRLVAFFFPNESKEKKYQITNSIVSSKPETWQDILLQIVFSEAYLLDSHRAKSAEELFYSLAKKTQFQHRTDTFHELKNALEEMHQASMKYKLGKRTRVPLDTLSFATYHKYIRERIFLRKSNPNKTTDYEAWDRQGWNESFLSNDNFTLDKRNSESSLTSIIQYLFTSIIARSANNEEISLFKKHMLHDKSDSNQTKVFRYTFDIFRTYDDPEKEHQRQESRKKNIAIIVLDYISRLTETYTLNKVK
;
A
#
# COMPACT_ATOMS: atom_id res chain seq x y z
N MET A 1 -69.67 -6.13 -24.37
CA MET A 1 -70.45 -5.60 -23.22
C MET A 1 -69.46 -4.79 -22.36
N SER A 2 -69.12 -3.54 -22.68
CA SER A 2 -69.87 -2.27 -22.67
C SER A 2 -70.40 -1.86 -21.28
N LEU A 3 -69.67 -0.94 -20.63
CA LEU A 3 -70.04 0.29 -19.85
C LEU A 3 -69.09 0.43 -18.64
N LYS A 4 -68.07 1.32 -18.60
CA LYS A 4 -68.01 2.81 -18.49
C LYS A 4 -68.45 3.44 -17.15
N LYS A 5 -67.45 4.13 -16.55
CA LYS A 5 -67.46 5.32 -15.64
C LYS A 5 -67.81 5.07 -14.16
N THR A 6 -67.02 5.50 -13.18
CA THR A 6 -66.67 6.91 -12.84
C THR A 6 -65.41 6.93 -11.96
N LEU A 7 -64.27 7.50 -12.40
CA LEU A 7 -63.75 8.85 -12.11
C LEU A 7 -63.66 9.24 -10.62
N LEU A 8 -62.45 9.12 -10.03
CA LEU A 8 -61.99 10.00 -8.95
C LEU A 8 -60.51 10.31 -9.18
N TYR A 9 -60.22 11.55 -9.57
CA TYR A 9 -58.87 12.10 -9.73
C TYR A 9 -58.31 12.44 -8.35
N PHE A 10 -57.20 11.84 -7.95
CA PHE A 10 -56.31 12.40 -6.92
C PHE A 10 -54.98 12.74 -7.58
N PHE A 11 -54.80 14.02 -7.88
CA PHE A 11 -53.49 14.61 -8.18
C PHE A 11 -52.70 14.68 -6.88
N LEU A 12 -51.77 13.75 -6.67
CA LEU A 12 -50.71 13.91 -5.68
C LEU A 12 -49.53 14.58 -6.37
N PHE A 13 -49.40 15.89 -6.18
CA PHE A 13 -48.15 16.60 -6.42
C PHE A 13 -47.10 16.01 -5.45
N TYR A 14 -46.18 15.20 -5.99
CA TYR A 14 -44.92 14.92 -5.29
C TYR A 14 -44.10 16.20 -5.30
N ILE A 15 -44.19 16.96 -4.21
CA ILE A 15 -43.21 18.00 -3.90
C ILE A 15 -41.92 17.26 -3.58
N TYR A 16 -40.97 17.27 -4.52
CA TYR A 16 -39.59 16.87 -4.27
C TYR A 16 -38.99 17.86 -3.27
N THR A 17 -39.12 17.59 -1.98
CA THR A 17 -38.22 18.17 -0.98
C THR A 17 -36.88 17.44 -1.10
N PRO A 18 -35.77 18.13 -1.42
CA PRO A 18 -34.46 17.50 -1.40
C PRO A 18 -34.13 17.10 0.04
N ILE A 19 -34.18 15.80 0.31
CA ILE A 19 -33.64 15.23 1.54
C ILE A 19 -32.13 15.12 1.34
N LEU A 20 -31.37 15.93 2.06
CA LEU A 20 -29.91 15.81 2.14
C LEU A 20 -29.57 14.53 2.90
N PHE A 21 -28.96 13.55 2.21
CA PHE A 21 -28.59 12.26 2.82
C PHE A 21 -27.31 12.39 3.65
N ALA A 22 -27.21 11.62 4.75
CA ALA A 22 -26.00 11.51 5.58
C ALA A 22 -24.72 11.16 4.78
N LYS A 23 -24.88 10.54 3.60
CA LYS A 23 -23.80 10.22 2.66
C LYS A 23 -23.06 11.45 2.10
N THR A 24 -23.67 12.63 2.17
CA THR A 24 -23.10 13.89 1.68
C THR A 24 -22.16 14.58 2.67
N TYR A 25 -22.09 14.08 3.91
CA TYR A 25 -21.43 14.74 5.05
C TYR A 25 -20.20 13.99 5.57
N THR A 26 -19.80 12.89 4.94
CA THR A 26 -18.66 12.09 5.38
C THR A 26 -17.34 12.77 5.05
N ASN A 27 -16.51 13.04 6.07
CA ASN A 27 -15.13 13.53 6.00
C ASN A 27 -14.97 14.99 5.52
N THR A 28 -15.90 15.88 5.88
CA THR A 28 -15.86 17.27 5.39
C THR A 28 -15.98 18.29 6.52
N SER A 29 -14.98 19.15 6.67
CA SER A 29 -15.04 20.37 7.51
C SER A 29 -15.81 21.47 6.80
N TYR A 30 -16.51 22.32 7.55
CA TYR A 30 -17.29 23.44 6.99
C TYR A 30 -17.05 24.75 7.74
N TYR A 31 -17.09 25.87 7.00
CA TYR A 31 -17.05 27.22 7.56
C TYR A 31 -18.46 27.82 7.60
N VAL A 32 -18.79 28.56 8.65
CA VAL A 32 -19.97 29.44 8.63
C VAL A 32 -19.52 30.90 8.68
N ALA A 33 -19.85 31.63 7.63
CA ALA A 33 -19.56 33.05 7.44
C ALA A 33 -20.86 33.87 7.51
N TYR A 34 -20.86 35.04 8.16
CA TYR A 34 -22.01 35.94 8.14
C TYR A 34 -21.60 37.41 8.25
N ASP A 35 -22.50 38.32 7.85
CA ASP A 35 -22.32 39.76 7.94
C ASP A 35 -22.54 40.23 9.39
N ASN A 36 -21.54 40.85 10.02
CA ASN A 36 -21.66 41.32 11.40
C ASN A 36 -22.75 42.42 11.57
N THR A 37 -23.18 43.04 10.47
CA THR A 37 -24.27 44.03 10.43
C THR A 37 -25.64 43.40 10.15
N ASP A 38 -25.70 42.22 9.52
CA ASP A 38 -26.92 41.45 9.28
C ASP A 38 -26.78 40.01 9.82
N LYS A 39 -27.18 39.84 11.08
CA LYS A 39 -27.17 38.56 11.80
C LYS A 39 -28.29 37.61 11.36
N THR A 40 -29.04 37.90 10.30
CA THR A 40 -30.19 37.07 9.90
C THR A 40 -29.83 36.00 8.86
N ASN A 41 -28.74 36.17 8.12
CA ASN A 41 -28.34 35.28 7.02
C ASN A 41 -26.89 34.78 7.16
N PHE A 42 -26.69 33.48 6.99
CA PHE A 42 -25.41 32.79 7.19
C PHE A 42 -25.06 32.01 5.92
N ALA A 43 -23.78 31.98 5.55
CA ALA A 43 -23.23 31.10 4.53
C ALA A 43 -22.51 29.92 5.17
N LEU A 44 -22.96 28.71 4.88
CA LEU A 44 -22.26 27.47 5.12
C LEU A 44 -21.40 27.13 3.90
N VAL A 45 -20.09 27.14 4.07
CA VAL A 45 -19.12 26.86 3.00
C VAL A 45 -18.43 25.53 3.25
N MET A 46 -18.40 24.70 2.21
CA MET A 46 -17.90 23.34 2.23
C MET A 46 -16.71 23.17 1.27
N PRO A 47 -15.48 23.42 1.73
CA PRO A 47 -14.30 23.44 0.86
C PRO A 47 -14.01 22.10 0.20
N ALA A 48 -14.13 21.00 0.96
CA ALA A 48 -13.80 19.66 0.50
C ALA A 48 -14.66 19.19 -0.69
N VAL A 49 -15.89 19.70 -0.80
CA VAL A 49 -16.84 19.38 -1.89
C VAL A 49 -17.19 20.58 -2.76
N GLN A 50 -16.51 21.71 -2.54
CA GLN A 50 -16.73 22.98 -3.23
C GLN A 50 -18.21 23.43 -3.31
N LYS A 51 -18.94 23.34 -2.18
CA LYS A 51 -20.33 23.81 -2.09
C LYS A 51 -20.51 24.99 -1.14
N ILE A 52 -21.48 25.84 -1.41
CA ILE A 52 -21.87 26.97 -0.56
C ILE A 52 -23.39 26.91 -0.40
N TYR A 53 -23.87 26.97 0.82
CA TYR A 53 -25.29 27.07 1.15
C TYR A 53 -25.55 28.33 1.97
N THR A 54 -26.73 28.91 1.85
CA THR A 54 -27.22 29.95 2.76
C THR A 54 -28.35 29.43 3.63
N HIS A 55 -28.43 29.94 4.85
CA HIS A 55 -29.52 29.66 5.79
C HIS A 55 -29.77 30.84 6.73
N LYS A 56 -30.91 30.80 7.44
CA LYS A 56 -31.22 31.78 8.49
C LYS A 56 -30.55 31.46 9.82
N ALA A 57 -30.28 32.49 10.63
CA ALA A 57 -29.75 32.37 11.99
C ALA A 57 -30.50 31.32 12.81
N GLY A 58 -29.81 30.35 13.40
CA GLY A 58 -30.43 29.33 14.27
C GLY A 58 -31.27 28.26 13.54
N HIS A 59 -31.32 28.27 12.21
CA HIS A 59 -32.06 27.29 11.41
C HIS A 59 -31.11 26.52 10.47
N LEU A 60 -30.57 25.39 10.93
CA LEU A 60 -29.68 24.49 10.19
C LEU A 60 -30.39 23.18 9.79
N LEU A 61 -31.66 23.26 9.39
CA LEU A 61 -32.36 22.09 8.85
C LEU A 61 -32.11 21.99 7.34
N SER A 62 -32.06 20.77 6.81
CA SER A 62 -31.79 20.51 5.38
C SER A 62 -32.72 21.27 4.44
N LYS A 63 -33.98 21.47 4.84
CA LYS A 63 -35.00 22.23 4.10
C LYS A 63 -34.76 23.74 4.05
N ASP A 64 -33.93 24.27 4.93
CA ASP A 64 -33.66 25.70 5.08
C ASP A 64 -32.32 26.10 4.42
N LEU A 65 -31.61 25.14 3.81
CA LEU A 65 -30.35 25.34 3.10
C LEU A 65 -30.62 25.64 1.61
N THR A 66 -30.10 26.76 1.13
CA THR A 66 -30.16 27.11 -0.29
C THR A 66 -28.76 27.13 -0.91
N GLN A 67 -28.51 26.27 -1.89
CA GLN A 67 -27.20 26.19 -2.54
C GLN A 67 -26.93 27.41 -3.43
N ILE A 68 -25.77 28.05 -3.30
CA ILE A 68 -25.40 29.26 -4.05
C ILE A 68 -24.00 29.24 -4.68
N ASP A 69 -23.20 28.17 -4.53
CA ASP A 69 -21.82 28.12 -5.06
C ASP A 69 -21.71 28.38 -6.57
N THR A 70 -22.65 27.85 -7.34
CA THR A 70 -22.66 28.01 -8.80
C THR A 70 -22.78 29.47 -9.26
N GLN A 71 -23.24 30.38 -8.39
CA GLN A 71 -23.41 31.80 -8.70
C GLN A 71 -22.09 32.60 -8.67
N PHE A 72 -21.03 32.09 -8.04
CA PHE A 72 -19.75 32.79 -7.91
C PHE A 72 -18.75 32.43 -9.01
N THR A 73 -17.84 33.36 -9.34
CA THR A 73 -16.80 33.18 -10.37
C THR A 73 -15.74 32.17 -9.96
N THR A 74 -15.34 32.19 -8.69
CA THR A 74 -14.46 31.20 -8.06
C THR A 74 -14.98 30.81 -6.68
N PHE A 75 -14.60 29.62 -6.21
CA PHE A 75 -14.92 29.19 -4.85
C PHE A 75 -14.27 30.13 -3.80
N PRO A 76 -14.91 30.38 -2.64
CA PRO A 76 -14.38 31.28 -1.62
C PRO A 76 -13.01 30.84 -1.11
N THR A 77 -12.14 31.82 -0.87
CA THR A 77 -10.80 31.59 -0.32
C THR A 77 -10.78 31.93 1.16
N TYR A 78 -10.13 31.09 1.96
CA TYR A 78 -9.87 31.37 3.37
C TYR A 78 -8.54 32.12 3.51
N ASP A 79 -8.56 33.26 4.20
CA ASP A 79 -7.37 34.07 4.50
C ASP A 79 -7.50 34.67 5.91
N ASN A 80 -6.60 34.26 6.83
CA ASN A 80 -6.46 34.83 8.18
C ASN A 80 -7.78 35.01 8.97
N GLY A 81 -8.58 33.94 9.08
CA GLY A 81 -9.84 33.96 9.83
C GLY A 81 -11.03 34.55 9.08
N LYS A 82 -10.84 34.95 7.81
CA LYS A 82 -11.89 35.46 6.94
C LYS A 82 -12.12 34.56 5.75
N LEU A 83 -13.38 34.49 5.32
CA LEU A 83 -13.79 33.82 4.10
C LEU A 83 -14.18 34.84 3.04
N CYS A 84 -13.41 34.90 1.96
CA CYS A 84 -13.55 35.87 0.89
C CYS A 84 -14.29 35.27 -0.30
N PHE A 85 -15.46 35.84 -0.62
CA PHE A 85 -16.28 35.43 -1.75
C PHE A 85 -15.93 36.25 -2.99
N SER A 86 -15.82 35.57 -4.12
CA SER A 86 -15.52 36.19 -5.40
C SER A 86 -16.72 36.96 -5.96
N SER A 87 -16.54 37.60 -7.12
CA SER A 87 -17.65 38.25 -7.82
C SER A 87 -18.65 37.22 -8.34
N LEU A 88 -19.89 37.64 -8.52
CA LEU A 88 -20.93 36.85 -9.19
C LEU A 88 -20.59 36.60 -10.67
N LYS A 89 -20.93 35.42 -11.19
CA LYS A 89 -20.85 35.14 -12.64
C LYS A 89 -21.78 36.07 -13.41
N LYS A 90 -21.36 36.43 -14.62
CA LYS A 90 -22.19 37.16 -15.58
C LYS A 90 -23.52 36.41 -15.79
N ASN A 91 -24.64 37.10 -15.57
CA ASN A 91 -26.02 36.58 -15.62
C ASN A 91 -26.49 35.70 -14.45
N SER A 92 -25.77 35.63 -13.33
CA SER A 92 -26.33 35.02 -12.11
C SER A 92 -27.39 35.93 -11.48
N SER A 93 -28.41 35.33 -10.84
CA SER A 93 -29.52 36.09 -10.25
C SER A 93 -29.12 36.84 -8.98
N GLY A 94 -28.07 36.41 -8.29
CA GLY A 94 -27.64 36.98 -7.01
C GLY A 94 -28.64 36.74 -5.86
N GLU A 95 -29.61 35.86 -6.08
CA GLU A 95 -30.67 35.53 -5.13
C GLU A 95 -30.15 34.65 -3.98
N ASN A 96 -30.97 34.50 -2.95
CA ASN A 96 -30.69 33.66 -1.77
C ASN A 96 -29.42 34.06 -1.02
N GLY A 97 -29.11 35.35 -1.01
CA GLY A 97 -27.97 35.93 -0.28
C GLY A 97 -26.65 35.98 -1.05
N ALA A 98 -26.58 35.44 -2.27
CA ALA A 98 -25.34 35.45 -3.05
C ALA A 98 -24.85 36.87 -3.41
N SER A 99 -25.77 37.78 -3.73
CA SER A 99 -25.46 39.20 -3.99
C SER A 99 -24.93 39.94 -2.77
N LEU A 100 -25.40 39.58 -1.56
CA LEU A 100 -24.90 40.15 -0.32
C LEU A 100 -23.45 39.75 -0.06
N MET A 101 -23.09 38.53 -0.45
CA MET A 101 -21.77 37.92 -0.22
C MET A 101 -20.70 38.29 -1.25
N ALA A 102 -21.09 38.53 -2.50
CA ALA A 102 -20.15 38.78 -3.58
C ALA A 102 -19.20 39.95 -3.30
N ASN A 103 -17.91 39.74 -3.60
CA ASN A 103 -16.81 40.70 -3.39
C ASN A 103 -16.60 41.14 -1.92
N LYS A 104 -17.02 40.31 -0.95
CA LYS A 104 -16.80 40.59 0.47
C LYS A 104 -16.07 39.45 1.16
N CYS A 105 -15.37 39.80 2.23
CA CYS A 105 -14.77 38.86 3.16
C CYS A 105 -15.52 38.91 4.48
N TYR A 106 -15.84 37.75 5.02
CA TYR A 106 -16.59 37.61 6.26
C TYR A 106 -15.75 36.93 7.33
N ASP A 107 -15.81 37.44 8.55
CA ASP A 107 -15.16 36.78 9.68
C ASP A 107 -15.83 35.42 9.94
N ILE A 108 -15.02 34.40 10.22
CA ILE A 108 -15.51 33.06 10.56
C ILE A 108 -15.69 32.96 12.07
N TYR A 109 -16.92 32.68 12.47
CA TYR A 109 -17.30 32.60 13.88
C TYR A 109 -17.53 31.17 14.38
N PHE A 110 -17.76 30.23 13.46
CA PHE A 110 -18.05 28.84 13.78
C PHE A 110 -17.25 27.88 12.91
N PHE A 111 -16.76 26.80 13.53
CA PHE A 111 -16.11 25.69 12.85
C PHE A 111 -16.87 24.41 13.12
N TYR A 112 -17.18 23.65 12.07
CA TYR A 112 -17.79 22.34 12.15
C TYR A 112 -16.80 21.26 11.73
N THR A 113 -16.54 20.30 12.62
CA THR A 113 -15.73 19.11 12.33
C THR A 113 -16.54 17.87 12.63
N GLN A 114 -16.63 16.94 11.68
CA GLN A 114 -17.20 15.63 11.93
C GLN A 114 -16.29 14.89 12.92
N LYS A 115 -16.86 14.45 14.04
CA LYS A 115 -16.14 13.70 15.07
C LYS A 115 -16.21 12.20 14.78
N ASP A 116 -17.42 11.66 14.70
CA ASP A 116 -17.64 10.21 14.66
C ASP A 116 -18.90 9.78 13.92
N LYS A 117 -19.05 8.48 13.63
CA LYS A 117 -20.32 7.89 13.18
C LYS A 117 -20.94 7.05 14.30
N ILE A 118 -22.11 7.46 14.78
CA ILE A 118 -22.88 6.73 15.78
C ILE A 118 -23.85 5.77 15.05
N PRO A 119 -23.77 4.44 15.28
CA PRO A 119 -24.68 3.47 14.69
C PRO A 119 -26.15 3.87 14.91
N ASN A 120 -26.94 3.87 13.84
CA ASN A 120 -28.38 4.22 13.82
C ASN A 120 -28.76 5.65 14.23
N LYS A 121 -27.80 6.50 14.64
CA LYS A 121 -28.07 7.90 15.01
C LYS A 121 -27.49 8.92 14.03
N GLY A 122 -26.51 8.55 13.21
CA GLY A 122 -25.89 9.46 12.23
C GLY A 122 -24.49 9.89 12.66
N ALA A 123 -23.94 10.94 12.03
CA ALA A 123 -22.60 11.42 12.36
C ALA A 123 -22.66 12.46 13.50
N SER A 124 -21.78 12.33 14.49
CA SER A 124 -21.53 13.34 15.53
C SER A 124 -20.65 14.45 14.97
N PHE A 125 -20.99 15.70 15.28
CA PHE A 125 -20.27 16.89 14.88
C PHE A 125 -19.93 17.74 16.09
N ILE A 126 -18.75 18.34 16.03
CA ILE A 126 -18.33 19.38 16.95
C ILE A 126 -18.45 20.73 16.26
N LEU A 127 -19.09 21.65 16.97
CA LEU A 127 -19.25 23.05 16.61
C LEU A 127 -18.46 23.92 17.57
N THR A 128 -17.41 24.58 17.08
CA THR A 128 -16.61 25.53 17.86
C THR A 128 -17.05 26.95 17.56
N TYR A 129 -17.51 27.68 18.58
CA TYR A 129 -17.80 29.12 18.54
C TYR A 129 -16.60 29.92 19.06
N THR A 130 -15.90 30.59 18.16
CA THR A 130 -14.61 31.23 18.45
C THR A 130 -14.65 32.45 19.38
N PRO A 131 -15.69 33.31 19.41
CA PRO A 131 -15.67 34.49 20.27
C PRO A 131 -15.57 34.20 21.77
N ASN A 132 -16.13 33.08 22.21
CA ASN A 132 -16.22 32.71 23.64
C ASN A 132 -15.61 31.33 23.94
N ASN A 133 -14.86 30.76 22.99
CA ASN A 133 -14.30 29.40 23.07
C ASN A 133 -15.34 28.34 23.48
N THR A 134 -16.58 28.50 23.02
CA THR A 134 -17.70 27.60 23.37
C THR A 134 -17.76 26.47 22.36
N ILE A 135 -17.86 25.23 22.83
CA ILE A 135 -17.95 24.05 21.96
C ILE A 135 -19.29 23.36 22.20
N TYR A 136 -19.97 23.04 21.11
CA TYR A 136 -21.18 22.22 21.10
C TYR A 136 -20.89 20.90 20.40
N GLU A 137 -21.47 19.82 20.86
CA GLU A 137 -21.46 18.52 20.19
C GLU A 137 -22.90 18.09 19.93
N GLY A 138 -23.18 17.57 18.74
CA GLY A 138 -24.51 17.11 18.36
C GLY A 138 -24.51 16.20 17.13
N ILE A 139 -25.65 15.61 16.86
CA ILE A 139 -25.89 14.69 15.74
C ILE A 139 -26.34 15.49 14.51
N ALA A 140 -25.72 15.21 13.36
CA ALA A 140 -26.14 15.82 12.10
C ALA A 140 -27.61 15.55 11.77
N GLY A 141 -28.32 16.62 11.42
CA GLY A 141 -29.75 16.57 11.09
C GLY A 141 -30.69 16.65 12.30
N ASP A 142 -30.16 16.63 13.53
CA ASP A 142 -30.93 16.83 14.75
C ASP A 142 -30.41 18.05 15.52
N ALA A 143 -30.96 19.23 15.23
CA ALA A 143 -30.56 20.49 15.87
C ALA A 143 -30.74 20.47 17.41
N ASN A 144 -31.69 19.67 17.93
CA ASN A 144 -31.96 19.60 19.37
C ASN A 144 -30.92 18.76 20.13
N SER A 145 -30.15 17.94 19.40
CA SER A 145 -29.08 17.11 19.95
C SER A 145 -27.80 17.90 20.25
N PHE A 146 -27.64 19.12 19.69
CA PHE A 146 -26.48 19.94 19.96
C PHE A 146 -26.52 20.45 21.40
N LYS A 147 -25.62 19.91 22.23
CA LYS A 147 -25.43 20.31 23.62
C LYS A 147 -24.05 20.92 23.77
N ARG A 148 -23.94 21.85 24.70
CA ARG A 148 -22.67 22.52 25.00
C ARG A 148 -21.78 21.55 25.77
N VAL A 149 -20.62 21.23 25.21
CA VAL A 149 -19.61 20.35 25.82
C VAL A 149 -18.43 21.12 26.39
N LYS A 150 -18.25 22.39 26.00
CA LYS A 150 -17.29 23.31 26.62
C LYS A 150 -17.78 24.77 26.61
N GLU A 151 -17.50 25.49 27.69
CA GLU A 151 -17.64 26.94 27.78
C GLU A 151 -16.40 27.51 28.49
N GLU A 152 -15.63 28.35 27.79
CA GLU A 152 -14.36 28.88 28.29
C GLU A 152 -13.38 27.77 28.74
N ASN A 153 -13.28 27.52 30.04
CA ASN A 153 -12.43 26.48 30.64
C ASN A 153 -13.23 25.32 31.27
N LEU A 154 -14.57 25.40 31.29
CA LEU A 154 -15.43 24.37 31.85
C LEU A 154 -15.84 23.37 30.77
N ILE A 155 -15.64 22.07 31.04
CA ILE A 155 -16.03 20.96 30.17
C ILE A 155 -17.23 20.23 30.81
N GLN A 156 -18.22 19.87 29.99
CA GLN A 156 -19.46 19.19 30.40
C GLN A 156 -19.62 17.88 29.61
N ASN A 157 -18.88 16.84 30.01
CA ASN A 157 -18.83 15.55 29.30
C ASN A 157 -20.19 14.83 29.25
N GLU A 158 -21.03 15.06 30.26
CA GLU A 158 -22.39 14.52 30.32
C GLU A 158 -23.28 14.95 29.15
N ASN A 159 -22.88 16.02 28.44
CA ASN A 159 -23.56 16.52 27.26
C ASN A 159 -23.06 15.90 25.94
N SER A 160 -22.03 15.04 25.98
CA SER A 160 -21.50 14.36 24.80
C SER A 160 -22.43 13.24 24.34
N PRO A 161 -23.00 13.30 23.11
CA PRO A 161 -23.80 12.21 22.56
C PRO A 161 -23.00 10.92 22.30
N THR A 162 -21.67 10.96 22.28
CA THR A 162 -20.80 9.78 22.18
C THR A 162 -20.42 9.21 23.56
N GLY A 163 -20.67 9.95 24.65
CA GLY A 163 -20.32 9.54 26.01
C GLY A 163 -18.82 9.57 26.31
N GLU A 164 -18.05 10.40 25.59
CA GLU A 164 -16.61 10.55 25.82
C GLU A 164 -16.31 11.58 26.90
N ASP A 165 -15.26 11.31 27.68
CA ASP A 165 -14.76 12.21 28.71
C ASP A 165 -13.65 13.10 28.14
N TYR A 166 -13.95 14.37 27.88
CA TYR A 166 -12.96 15.36 27.50
C TYR A 166 -12.32 16.00 28.74
N THR A 167 -11.03 16.32 28.62
CA THR A 167 -10.22 16.87 29.72
C THR A 167 -9.51 18.15 29.29
N GLN A 168 -9.10 18.27 28.02
CA GLN A 168 -8.75 19.52 27.38
C GLN A 168 -9.25 19.57 25.92
N PHE A 169 -9.64 20.76 25.50
CA PHE A 169 -10.00 21.05 24.10
C PHE A 169 -9.13 22.20 23.61
N GLN A 170 -8.36 21.97 22.55
CA GLN A 170 -7.71 23.04 21.80
C GLN A 170 -8.25 23.09 20.38
N PHE A 171 -8.58 24.28 19.91
CA PHE A 171 -8.94 24.48 18.50
C PHE A 171 -7.84 25.26 17.81
N ASN A 172 -7.17 24.63 16.84
CA ASN A 172 -6.18 25.28 16.01
C ASN A 172 -6.86 26.03 14.87
N ILE A 173 -7.10 27.32 15.08
CA ILE A 173 -7.74 28.23 14.10
C ILE A 173 -7.00 28.34 12.76
N TYR A 174 -5.69 28.04 12.73
CA TYR A 174 -4.89 28.13 11.51
C TYR A 174 -5.00 26.87 10.66
N ARG A 175 -5.20 25.71 11.29
CA ARG A 175 -5.33 24.41 10.61
C ARG A 175 -6.78 23.95 10.47
N SER A 176 -7.73 24.64 11.11
CA SER A 176 -9.13 24.18 11.22
C SER A 176 -9.24 22.78 11.85
N GLU A 177 -8.34 22.48 12.80
CA GLU A 177 -8.23 21.19 13.49
C GLU A 177 -8.67 21.36 14.95
N VAL A 178 -9.55 20.48 15.42
CA VAL A 178 -9.82 20.32 16.86
C VAL A 178 -8.82 19.30 17.37
N ILE A 179 -7.98 19.69 18.32
CA ILE A 179 -7.07 18.81 19.04
C ILE A 179 -7.75 18.49 20.37
N PHE A 180 -8.04 17.21 20.56
CA PHE A 180 -8.45 16.66 21.85
C PHE A 180 -7.16 16.36 22.60
N GLU A 181 -6.84 17.18 23.59
CA GLU A 181 -5.81 16.82 24.57
C GLU A 181 -6.56 16.06 25.66
N ASP A 182 -6.65 14.75 25.47
CA ASP A 182 -6.99 13.89 26.58
C ASP A 182 -5.86 14.08 27.62
N SER A 183 -6.12 14.45 28.87
CA SER A 183 -5.11 14.52 29.93
C SER A 183 -4.60 13.11 30.32
N ASN A 184 -4.95 12.10 29.53
CA ASN A 184 -4.30 10.79 29.44
C ASN A 184 -3.34 10.68 28.23
N TYR A 185 -3.01 11.76 27.52
CA TYR A 185 -1.94 11.80 26.52
C TYR A 185 -0.54 11.95 27.16
N GLN A 186 -0.36 11.34 28.33
CA GLN A 186 0.91 10.73 28.73
C GLN A 186 0.63 9.24 28.99
N GLU A 187 1.41 8.40 28.29
CA GLU A 187 1.21 6.96 28.03
C GLU A 187 0.20 6.66 26.91
N PHE A 188 0.74 6.17 25.78
CA PHE A 188 -0.04 5.34 24.86
C PHE A 188 -0.72 4.27 25.70
N ASP A 189 -2.02 4.41 25.93
CA ASP A 189 -2.71 3.65 26.96
C ASP A 189 -2.46 2.15 26.75
N THR A 190 -1.93 1.61 27.83
CA THR A 190 -1.65 0.25 28.30
C THR A 190 -2.75 -0.79 28.05
N THR A 191 -3.54 -0.64 26.98
CA THR A 191 -4.32 -1.73 26.46
C THR A 191 -3.34 -2.87 26.16
N ALA A 192 -3.35 -3.82 27.07
CA ALA A 192 -2.55 -5.01 27.04
C ALA A 192 -3.54 -6.15 27.20
N TYR A 193 -3.78 -6.92 26.13
CA TYR A 193 -4.57 -8.12 26.27
C TYR A 193 -3.70 -9.19 26.87
N LYS A 194 -4.03 -9.56 28.12
CA LYS A 194 -3.25 -10.52 28.88
C LYS A 194 -1.76 -10.11 28.92
N GLY A 195 -1.45 -8.83 29.17
CA GLY A 195 -0.05 -8.37 29.27
C GLY A 195 0.74 -8.36 27.94
N LEU A 196 0.06 -8.51 26.80
CA LEU A 196 0.59 -8.22 25.47
C LEU A 196 0.05 -6.87 25.02
N TYR A 197 0.92 -5.87 24.89
CA TYR A 197 0.54 -4.55 24.43
C TYR A 197 0.00 -4.62 22.99
N PHE A 198 -1.16 -4.00 22.77
CA PHE A 198 -1.74 -3.93 21.44
C PHE A 198 -0.94 -3.00 20.55
N TYR A 199 -0.64 -1.79 21.03
CA TYR A 199 -0.11 -0.71 20.20
C TYR A 199 1.37 -0.49 20.44
N HIS A 200 2.14 -0.42 19.34
CA HIS A 200 3.54 -0.01 19.39
C HIS A 200 3.85 0.93 18.22
N LYS A 201 4.37 2.11 18.54
CA LYS A 201 4.93 2.98 17.52
C LYS A 201 6.26 2.39 17.04
N ASN A 202 6.46 2.38 15.72
CA ASN A 202 7.74 1.99 15.13
C ASN A 202 8.88 2.82 15.74
N ILE A 203 10.00 2.16 16.05
CA ILE A 203 11.18 2.86 16.54
C ILE A 203 11.84 3.59 15.35
N GLY A 204 12.33 4.81 15.60
CA GLY A 204 12.98 5.62 14.58
C GLY A 204 14.30 5.00 14.11
N SER A 205 14.70 5.28 12.87
CA SER A 205 15.92 4.69 12.27
C SER A 205 17.22 5.01 13.03
N THR A 206 17.23 6.09 13.80
CA THR A 206 18.35 6.48 14.69
C THR A 206 18.52 5.55 15.89
N SER A 207 17.50 4.76 16.24
CA SER A 207 17.54 3.79 17.34
C SER A 207 18.01 2.40 16.89
N TYR A 208 18.13 2.19 15.57
CA TYR A 208 18.56 0.92 14.99
C TYR A 208 20.04 0.65 15.27
N GLN A 209 20.33 -0.53 15.82
CA GLN A 209 21.70 -0.99 16.12
C GLN A 209 22.35 -1.72 14.94
N LEU A 210 21.55 -2.24 13.99
CA LEU A 210 22.08 -2.71 12.72
C LEU A 210 22.47 -1.49 11.86
N LYS A 211 23.72 -1.41 11.42
CA LYS A 211 24.24 -0.28 10.65
C LYS A 211 23.38 0.00 9.41
N GLN A 212 22.70 1.14 9.43
CA GLN A 212 21.86 1.62 8.33
C GLN A 212 22.71 2.31 7.27
N LEU A 213 22.35 2.15 6.00
CA LEU A 213 22.89 3.00 4.95
C LEU A 213 22.26 4.39 5.08
N ASP A 214 23.06 5.43 5.21
CA ASP A 214 22.60 6.82 5.25
C ASP A 214 22.83 7.53 3.92
N ASP A 215 22.30 8.75 3.79
CA ASP A 215 22.47 9.56 2.58
C ASP A 215 23.93 9.90 2.29
N ASN A 216 24.76 10.12 3.32
CA ASN A 216 26.17 10.44 3.13
C ASN A 216 26.93 9.27 2.50
N SER A 217 26.74 8.07 3.05
CA SER A 217 27.33 6.83 2.55
C SER A 217 26.80 6.49 1.17
N PHE A 218 25.48 6.65 0.93
CA PHE A 218 24.90 6.50 -0.40
C PHE A 218 25.48 7.51 -1.39
N ASN A 219 25.67 8.77 -0.99
CA ASN A 219 26.17 9.82 -1.86
C ASN A 219 27.65 9.66 -2.21
N ALA A 220 28.43 9.00 -1.35
CA ALA A 220 29.83 8.66 -1.59
C ALA A 220 30.01 7.58 -2.68
N LEU A 221 28.96 6.80 -2.96
CA LEU A 221 28.99 5.79 -4.03
C LEU A 221 29.14 6.44 -5.42
N ASN A 222 29.74 5.71 -6.35
CA ASN A 222 29.76 6.13 -7.75
C ASN A 222 28.35 6.03 -8.38
N LYS A 223 28.19 6.61 -9.57
CA LYS A 223 26.89 6.69 -10.25
C LYS A 223 26.22 5.32 -10.44
N GLU A 224 26.98 4.30 -10.85
CA GLU A 224 26.44 2.97 -11.10
C GLU A 224 26.03 2.27 -9.80
N GLN A 225 26.89 2.35 -8.78
CA GLN A 225 26.61 1.83 -7.44
C GLN A 225 25.35 2.45 -6.84
N LYS A 226 25.11 3.76 -7.03
CA LYS A 226 23.87 4.42 -6.60
C LYS A 226 22.63 3.81 -7.25
N TYR A 227 22.67 3.50 -8.54
CA TYR A 227 21.56 2.83 -9.21
C TYR A 227 21.37 1.41 -8.73
N GLN A 228 22.45 0.66 -8.53
CA GLN A 228 22.38 -0.72 -8.03
C GLN A 228 21.75 -0.76 -6.64
N VAL A 229 22.16 0.13 -5.73
CA VAL A 229 21.56 0.26 -4.39
C VAL A 229 20.09 0.65 -4.49
N ALA A 230 19.76 1.65 -5.31
CA ALA A 230 18.38 2.11 -5.46
C ALA A 230 17.47 1.03 -6.08
N ASP A 231 17.93 0.32 -7.11
CA ASP A 231 17.19 -0.80 -7.72
C ASP A 231 17.00 -1.93 -6.71
N LYS A 232 18.05 -2.29 -5.97
CA LYS A 232 17.99 -3.32 -4.93
C LYS A 232 16.98 -2.98 -3.84
N LEU A 233 17.00 -1.74 -3.35
CA LEU A 233 16.05 -1.25 -2.34
C LEU A 233 14.61 -1.29 -2.87
N LEU A 234 14.36 -0.67 -4.03
CA LEU A 234 13.01 -0.56 -4.59
C LEU A 234 12.43 -1.91 -5.02
N SER A 235 13.21 -2.75 -5.70
CA SER A 235 12.76 -4.09 -6.12
C SER A 235 12.45 -4.99 -4.95
N THR A 236 13.17 -4.86 -3.82
CA THR A 236 12.86 -5.57 -2.57
C THR A 236 11.45 -5.23 -2.06
N PHE A 237 11.03 -3.96 -2.20
CA PHE A 237 9.68 -3.50 -1.90
C PHE A 237 8.67 -3.78 -3.03
N PHE A 238 8.99 -4.59 -4.03
CA PHE A 238 8.12 -4.78 -5.21
C PHE A 238 7.78 -3.45 -5.92
N PHE A 239 8.73 -2.54 -5.95
CA PHE A 239 8.55 -1.20 -6.50
C PHE A 239 9.67 -0.83 -7.47
N GLY A 240 9.45 0.25 -8.23
CA GLY A 240 10.42 0.79 -9.16
C GLY A 240 10.02 2.19 -9.60
N TYR A 241 10.99 2.97 -10.05
CA TYR A 241 10.76 4.27 -10.67
C TYR A 241 11.25 4.24 -12.12
N PRO A 242 10.53 4.87 -13.07
CA PRO A 242 11.12 5.26 -14.35
C PRO A 242 12.46 5.98 -14.14
N LEU A 243 13.44 5.70 -15.00
CA LEU A 243 14.83 6.11 -14.77
C LEU A 243 15.00 7.63 -14.61
N ASN A 244 14.20 8.44 -15.32
CA ASN A 244 14.20 9.89 -15.18
C ASN A 244 13.75 10.37 -13.78
N ILE A 245 12.71 9.75 -13.22
CA ILE A 245 12.21 10.03 -11.87
C ILE A 245 13.25 9.57 -10.84
N LEU A 246 13.81 8.36 -11.02
CA LEU A 246 14.87 7.85 -10.16
C LEU A 246 16.08 8.78 -10.14
N ASN A 247 16.52 9.24 -11.32
CA ASN A 247 17.60 10.21 -11.46
C ASN A 247 17.33 11.50 -10.71
N LYS A 248 16.11 12.02 -10.79
CA LYS A 248 15.71 13.23 -10.07
C LYS A 248 15.82 13.02 -8.56
N LYS A 249 15.32 11.89 -8.05
CA LYS A 249 15.39 11.55 -6.62
C LYS A 249 16.84 11.37 -6.15
N ILE A 250 17.68 10.62 -6.88
CA ILE A 250 19.10 10.43 -6.52
C ILE A 250 19.86 11.77 -6.51
N LYS A 251 19.58 12.68 -7.46
CA LYS A 251 20.24 14.00 -7.54
C LYS A 251 19.91 14.94 -6.39
N THR A 252 18.87 14.69 -5.60
CA THR A 252 18.57 15.50 -4.41
C THR A 252 19.62 15.37 -3.32
N GLY A 253 20.38 14.28 -3.31
CA GLY A 253 21.31 13.97 -2.23
C GLY A 253 20.64 13.44 -0.96
N THR A 254 19.31 13.27 -0.93
CA THR A 254 18.56 12.79 0.24
C THR A 254 17.73 11.55 -0.10
N PHE A 255 18.21 10.71 -1.01
CA PHE A 255 17.43 9.59 -1.55
C PHE A 255 16.98 8.58 -0.48
N ILE A 256 17.85 8.23 0.47
CA ILE A 256 17.56 7.24 1.51
C ILE A 256 16.57 7.82 2.52
N SER A 257 16.85 9.00 3.07
CA SER A 257 15.94 9.65 4.03
C SER A 257 14.57 9.96 3.44
N MET A 258 14.53 10.43 2.19
CA MET A 258 13.27 10.66 1.47
C MET A 258 12.44 9.38 1.35
N LEU A 259 13.07 8.24 1.03
CA LEU A 259 12.34 6.97 0.97
C LEU A 259 11.85 6.51 2.34
N GLN A 260 12.65 6.70 3.39
CA GLN A 260 12.25 6.39 4.77
C GLN A 260 11.07 7.27 5.24
N GLU A 261 11.02 8.54 4.82
CA GLU A 261 9.90 9.43 5.09
C GLU A 261 8.65 9.02 4.28
N GLU A 262 8.81 8.80 2.97
CA GLU A 262 7.70 8.43 2.08
C GLU A 262 6.94 7.20 2.57
N ILE A 263 7.62 6.18 3.10
CA ILE A 263 7.00 4.96 3.61
C ILE A 263 6.28 5.11 4.95
N THR A 264 6.39 6.26 5.62
CA THR A 264 5.65 6.55 6.87
C THR A 264 4.37 7.32 6.62
N GLU A 265 4.27 8.02 5.49
CA GLU A 265 3.12 8.82 5.14
C GLU A 265 2.06 7.98 4.42
N GLU A 266 0.79 8.17 4.71
CA GLU A 266 -0.30 7.53 3.96
C GLU A 266 -0.78 8.48 2.85
N LYS A 267 -0.56 8.09 1.59
CA LYS A 267 -0.89 8.92 0.40
C LYS A 267 -1.81 8.21 -0.59
N THR A 268 -2.03 6.93 -0.41
CA THR A 268 -2.84 6.06 -1.26
C THR A 268 -4.31 6.24 -0.92
N ASP A 269 -5.13 6.40 -1.95
CA ASP A 269 -6.59 6.32 -1.80
C ASP A 269 -6.98 4.85 -1.64
N ILE A 270 -7.12 4.41 -0.40
CA ILE A 270 -7.39 3.01 -0.06
C ILE A 270 -8.72 2.54 -0.66
N ALA A 271 -9.76 3.39 -0.59
CA ALA A 271 -11.08 3.04 -1.12
C ALA A 271 -11.02 2.83 -2.63
N TRP A 272 -10.33 3.73 -3.34
CA TRP A 272 -10.13 3.56 -4.77
C TRP A 272 -9.33 2.30 -5.11
N VAL A 273 -8.26 1.98 -4.36
CA VAL A 273 -7.48 0.76 -4.61
C VAL A 273 -8.33 -0.50 -4.44
N GLU A 274 -9.08 -0.61 -3.34
CA GLU A 274 -9.90 -1.80 -3.08
C GLU A 274 -11.07 -1.95 -4.06
N ASP A 275 -11.64 -0.84 -4.55
CA ASP A 275 -12.63 -0.88 -5.63
C ASP A 275 -11.98 -1.26 -6.98
N GLU A 276 -10.79 -0.73 -7.28
CA GLU A 276 -10.09 -0.94 -8.56
C GLU A 276 -9.64 -2.39 -8.75
N ILE A 277 -9.13 -3.06 -7.71
CA ILE A 277 -8.68 -4.46 -7.83
C ILE A 277 -9.84 -5.45 -8.09
N LEU A 278 -11.07 -5.06 -7.73
CA LEU A 278 -12.28 -5.87 -7.92
C LEU A 278 -13.01 -5.56 -9.24
N ASP A 279 -12.49 -4.63 -10.05
CA ASP A 279 -13.07 -4.30 -11.35
C ASP A 279 -12.88 -5.47 -12.35
N ASN A 280 -13.91 -6.28 -12.51
CA ASN A 280 -13.90 -7.46 -13.39
C ASN A 280 -13.68 -7.11 -14.88
N THR A 281 -13.88 -5.84 -15.28
CA THR A 281 -13.57 -5.40 -16.65
C THR A 281 -12.07 -5.22 -16.87
N LYS A 282 -11.29 -5.02 -15.80
CA LYS A 282 -9.84 -4.78 -15.84
C LYS A 282 -9.02 -5.96 -15.35
N PHE A 283 -9.53 -6.67 -14.34
CA PHE A 283 -8.88 -7.82 -13.70
C PHE A 283 -9.90 -8.95 -13.62
N HIS A 284 -9.66 -10.02 -14.38
CA HIS A 284 -10.61 -11.13 -14.43
C HIS A 284 -10.82 -11.71 -13.03
N GLN A 285 -12.07 -11.82 -12.62
CA GLN A 285 -12.49 -12.43 -11.36
C GLN A 285 -13.02 -13.83 -11.64
N HIS A 286 -12.43 -14.82 -10.98
CA HIS A 286 -12.95 -16.18 -11.00
C HIS A 286 -13.69 -16.51 -9.70
N ASP A 287 -14.74 -17.32 -9.80
CA ASP A 287 -15.52 -17.79 -8.64
C ASP A 287 -14.76 -18.82 -7.78
N TYR A 288 -13.55 -19.22 -8.17
CA TYR A 288 -12.76 -20.17 -7.41
C TYR A 288 -11.94 -19.50 -6.30
N ASN A 289 -11.82 -20.25 -5.23
CA ASN A 289 -11.15 -19.99 -3.98
C ASN A 289 -9.76 -19.29 -4.07
N GLU A 290 -9.00 -19.44 -5.17
CA GLU A 290 -7.67 -18.82 -5.38
C GLU A 290 -7.67 -17.34 -5.80
N GLN A 291 -8.83 -16.73 -6.08
CA GLN A 291 -8.94 -15.34 -6.51
C GLN A 291 -8.27 -14.37 -5.53
N VAL A 292 -8.33 -14.64 -4.22
CA VAL A 292 -7.73 -13.78 -3.18
C VAL A 292 -6.23 -13.59 -3.39
N ALA A 293 -5.50 -14.64 -3.77
CA ALA A 293 -4.07 -14.52 -4.02
C ALA A 293 -3.80 -13.60 -5.22
N VAL A 294 -4.67 -13.66 -6.23
CA VAL A 294 -4.62 -12.80 -7.42
C VAL A 294 -4.95 -11.35 -7.07
N ASP A 295 -5.92 -11.10 -6.20
CA ASP A 295 -6.26 -9.75 -5.73
C ASP A 295 -5.09 -9.12 -4.96
N ILE A 296 -4.43 -9.90 -4.09
CA ILE A 296 -3.24 -9.45 -3.35
C ILE A 296 -2.10 -9.08 -4.30
N LEU A 297 -1.85 -9.91 -5.32
CA LEU A 297 -0.85 -9.60 -6.36
C LEU A 297 -1.25 -8.34 -7.15
N THR A 298 -2.51 -8.23 -7.54
CA THR A 298 -3.05 -7.09 -8.28
C THR A 298 -2.89 -5.78 -7.50
N ARG A 299 -3.09 -5.81 -6.17
CA ARG A 299 -2.93 -4.65 -5.28
C ARG A 299 -1.55 -3.99 -5.42
N PHE A 300 -0.46 -4.75 -5.46
CA PHE A 300 0.90 -4.20 -5.62
C PHE A 300 1.11 -3.49 -6.98
N TYR A 301 0.41 -3.95 -8.03
CA TYR A 301 0.43 -3.27 -9.32
C TYR A 301 -0.40 -1.98 -9.32
N VAL A 302 -1.59 -2.02 -8.72
CA VAL A 302 -2.54 -0.89 -8.67
C VAL A 302 -2.00 0.25 -7.82
N MET A 303 -1.45 -0.02 -6.63
CA MET A 303 -0.87 1.00 -5.76
C MET A 303 0.26 1.76 -6.48
N LYS A 304 0.10 3.08 -6.67
CA LYS A 304 1.03 3.90 -7.48
C LYS A 304 2.11 4.60 -6.66
N LYS A 305 1.98 4.63 -5.33
CA LYS A 305 2.90 5.30 -4.41
C LYS A 305 3.54 4.27 -3.50
N LEU A 306 4.82 4.46 -3.21
CA LEU A 306 5.51 3.71 -2.15
C LEU A 306 5.31 4.50 -0.86
N ASP A 307 4.34 4.07 -0.06
CA ASP A 307 3.86 4.80 1.10
C ASP A 307 3.51 3.85 2.26
N SER A 308 2.97 4.36 3.36
CA SER A 308 2.63 3.57 4.55
C SER A 308 1.68 2.41 4.25
N TYR A 309 0.64 2.65 3.45
CA TYR A 309 -0.32 1.62 3.06
C TYR A 309 0.36 0.53 2.21
N PHE A 310 1.20 0.93 1.25
CA PHE A 310 2.00 0.00 0.46
C PHE A 310 2.89 -0.88 1.36
N ILE A 311 3.62 -0.27 2.31
CA ILE A 311 4.55 -1.00 3.18
C ILE A 311 3.80 -1.95 4.12
N LYS A 312 2.65 -1.57 4.70
CA LYS A 312 1.85 -2.47 5.53
C LYS A 312 1.40 -3.71 4.75
N ASN A 313 0.97 -3.54 3.50
CA ASN A 313 0.63 -4.66 2.61
C ASN A 313 1.86 -5.51 2.24
N TRP A 314 3.02 -4.89 1.99
CA TRP A 314 4.27 -5.59 1.72
C TRP A 314 4.75 -6.41 2.93
N VAL A 315 4.72 -5.84 4.14
CA VAL A 315 5.05 -6.56 5.37
C VAL A 315 4.14 -7.78 5.56
N ALA A 316 2.83 -7.59 5.43
CA ALA A 316 1.88 -8.70 5.51
C ALA A 316 2.18 -9.79 4.47
N TYR A 317 2.47 -9.40 3.22
CA TYR A 317 2.83 -10.34 2.17
C TYR A 317 4.09 -11.12 2.54
N ILE A 318 5.18 -10.46 2.94
CA ILE A 318 6.43 -11.12 3.33
C ILE A 318 6.19 -12.11 4.47
N LEU A 319 5.46 -11.71 5.53
CA LEU A 319 5.16 -12.59 6.65
C LEU A 319 4.42 -13.86 6.22
N THR A 320 3.41 -13.73 5.35
CA THR A 320 2.66 -14.88 4.80
C THR A 320 3.48 -15.77 3.86
N GLN A 321 4.65 -15.32 3.38
CA GLN A 321 5.59 -16.19 2.65
C GLN A 321 6.52 -16.98 3.58
N THR A 322 6.50 -16.72 4.89
CA THR A 322 7.31 -17.43 5.89
C THR A 322 6.51 -18.52 6.60
N ILE A 323 7.21 -19.47 7.21
CA ILE A 323 6.60 -20.49 8.09
C ILE A 323 5.78 -19.89 9.24
N MET A 324 6.04 -18.64 9.63
CA MET A 324 5.37 -18.00 10.77
C MET A 324 3.89 -17.72 10.48
N PHE A 325 3.54 -17.29 9.27
CA PHE A 325 2.19 -16.86 8.91
C PHE A 325 1.69 -17.45 7.58
N SER A 326 2.32 -18.51 7.07
CA SER A 326 1.86 -19.13 5.82
C SER A 326 0.46 -19.72 5.98
N PRO A 327 -0.50 -19.35 5.11
CA PRO A 327 -1.82 -19.99 5.05
C PRO A 327 -1.78 -21.47 4.65
N ALA A 328 -0.68 -21.90 4.01
CA ALA A 328 -0.38 -23.30 3.75
C ALA A 328 -1.43 -24.05 2.89
N TYR A 329 -2.06 -23.40 1.91
CA TYR A 329 -3.18 -23.98 1.15
C TYR A 329 -2.87 -25.28 0.37
N GLU A 330 -1.61 -25.74 0.34
CA GLU A 330 -1.26 -27.07 -0.15
C GLU A 330 -1.75 -28.21 0.74
N LEU A 331 -2.15 -27.94 1.99
CA LEU A 331 -2.62 -28.95 2.92
C LEU A 331 -4.12 -29.20 2.73
N ASP A 332 -4.52 -30.46 2.75
CA ASP A 332 -5.93 -30.87 2.63
C ASP A 332 -6.84 -30.26 3.71
N SER A 333 -6.27 -29.91 4.88
CA SER A 333 -6.98 -29.31 6.01
C SER A 333 -7.03 -27.78 5.98
N THR A 334 -6.43 -27.15 4.97
CA THR A 334 -6.45 -25.69 4.79
C THR A 334 -7.25 -25.34 3.56
N HIS A 335 -7.94 -24.19 3.61
CA HIS A 335 -8.77 -23.73 2.51
C HIS A 335 -8.27 -22.40 2.00
N THR A 336 -8.58 -22.10 0.75
CA THR A 336 -8.10 -20.86 0.16
C THR A 336 -8.68 -19.58 0.80
N PRO A 337 -9.89 -19.57 1.41
CA PRO A 337 -10.31 -18.46 2.27
C PRO A 337 -9.36 -18.16 3.45
N ASN A 338 -8.54 -19.13 3.89
CA ASN A 338 -7.49 -18.89 4.89
C ASN A 338 -6.44 -17.87 4.39
N ILE A 339 -6.21 -17.77 3.07
CA ILE A 339 -5.35 -16.74 2.47
C ILE A 339 -5.90 -15.35 2.84
N ALA A 340 -7.19 -15.12 2.59
CA ALA A 340 -7.84 -13.83 2.90
C ALA A 340 -7.82 -13.57 4.40
N SER A 341 -8.19 -14.56 5.20
CA SER A 341 -8.24 -14.43 6.66
C SER A 341 -6.89 -14.00 7.24
N VAL A 342 -5.82 -14.74 6.93
CA VAL A 342 -4.50 -14.49 7.51
C VAL A 342 -3.92 -13.17 6.99
N TYR A 343 -3.90 -12.96 5.67
CA TYR A 343 -3.34 -11.74 5.08
C TYR A 343 -4.09 -10.48 5.54
N ASN A 344 -5.42 -10.46 5.40
CA ASN A 344 -6.22 -9.28 5.78
C ASN A 344 -6.22 -9.03 7.29
N ARG A 345 -6.09 -10.08 8.12
CA ARG A 345 -5.88 -9.91 9.56
C ARG A 345 -4.57 -9.18 9.84
N ILE A 346 -3.46 -9.62 9.24
CA ILE A 346 -2.16 -8.96 9.43
C ILE A 346 -2.24 -7.51 8.94
N VAL A 347 -2.76 -7.25 7.73
CA VAL A 347 -2.89 -5.88 7.20
C VAL A 347 -3.70 -4.99 8.13
N ARG A 348 -4.85 -5.45 8.64
CA ARG A 348 -5.67 -4.69 9.60
C ARG A 348 -4.95 -4.41 10.91
N MET A 349 -4.23 -5.39 11.45
CA MET A 349 -3.46 -5.21 12.68
C MET A 349 -2.30 -4.24 12.48
N LEU A 350 -1.60 -4.31 11.34
CA LEU A 350 -0.56 -3.33 10.98
C LEU A 350 -1.15 -1.93 10.71
N ALA A 351 -2.39 -1.82 10.23
CA ALA A 351 -3.05 -0.54 9.99
C ALA A 351 -3.20 0.28 11.27
N VAL A 352 -3.50 -0.41 12.38
CA VAL A 352 -3.61 0.18 13.72
C VAL A 352 -2.33 0.02 14.55
N ASP A 353 -1.17 -0.17 13.90
CA ASP A 353 0.14 -0.26 14.53
C ASP A 353 0.24 -1.30 15.66
N SER A 354 -0.35 -2.48 15.42
CA SER A 354 -0.31 -3.58 16.39
C SER A 354 1.10 -4.14 16.58
N GLY A 355 1.46 -4.45 17.84
CA GLY A 355 2.73 -5.08 18.19
C GLY A 355 2.90 -6.49 17.62
N MET A 356 4.14 -6.86 17.26
CA MET A 356 4.44 -8.15 16.65
C MET A 356 4.08 -9.34 17.55
N ARG A 357 4.25 -9.19 18.87
CA ARG A 357 3.92 -10.24 19.86
C ARG A 357 2.42 -10.50 19.91
N TYR A 358 1.62 -9.43 19.87
CA TYR A 358 0.17 -9.53 19.84
C TYR A 358 -0.33 -10.14 18.51
N ILE A 359 0.21 -9.70 17.38
CA ILE A 359 -0.09 -10.29 16.06
C ILE A 359 0.20 -11.79 16.05
N SER A 360 1.36 -12.21 16.58
CA SER A 360 1.70 -13.63 16.68
C SER A 360 0.75 -14.39 17.62
N TYR A 361 0.43 -13.86 18.80
CA TYR A 361 -0.51 -14.50 19.72
C TYR A 361 -1.87 -14.76 19.06
N VAL A 362 -2.43 -13.76 18.37
CA VAL A 362 -3.70 -13.89 17.65
C VAL A 362 -3.60 -14.92 16.54
N HIS A 363 -2.48 -14.97 15.80
CA HIS A 363 -2.31 -15.98 14.77
C HIS A 363 -2.17 -17.39 15.34
N MET A 364 -1.32 -17.61 16.35
CA MET A 364 -1.09 -18.92 16.96
C MET A 364 -2.39 -19.55 17.49
N SER A 365 -3.27 -18.72 18.05
CA SER A 365 -4.58 -19.12 18.59
C SER A 365 -5.71 -19.20 17.56
N SER A 366 -5.45 -18.86 16.28
CA SER A 366 -6.48 -18.85 15.24
C SER A 366 -6.75 -20.23 14.64
N GLU A 367 -7.99 -20.44 14.20
CA GLU A 367 -8.39 -21.63 13.43
C GLU A 367 -7.53 -21.83 12.18
N ASP A 368 -7.18 -20.74 11.48
CA ASP A 368 -6.31 -20.80 10.28
C ASP A 368 -4.96 -21.44 10.58
N ASN A 369 -4.37 -21.14 11.74
CA ASN A 369 -3.10 -21.73 12.14
C ASN A 369 -3.28 -23.19 12.57
N TRP A 370 -4.35 -23.49 13.32
CA TRP A 370 -4.65 -24.84 13.78
C TRP A 370 -4.94 -25.82 12.63
N ARG A 371 -5.50 -25.36 11.52
CA ARG A 371 -5.65 -26.13 10.28
C ARG A 371 -4.34 -26.68 9.72
N ARG A 372 -3.18 -26.15 10.10
CA ARG A 372 -1.85 -26.60 9.64
C ARG A 372 -1.29 -27.79 10.44
N PHE A 373 -1.91 -28.13 11.57
CA PHE A 373 -1.39 -29.05 12.57
C PHE A 373 -2.45 -30.04 13.04
N ARG A 374 -2.04 -31.23 13.48
CA ARG A 374 -2.96 -32.37 13.64
C ARG A 374 -3.35 -32.69 15.08
N SER A 375 -2.66 -32.13 16.07
CA SER A 375 -2.87 -32.40 17.50
C SER A 375 -2.36 -31.25 18.38
N PRO A 376 -2.77 -31.19 19.66
CA PRO A 376 -2.19 -30.28 20.67
C PRO A 376 -0.68 -30.35 20.77
N GLU A 377 -0.11 -31.55 20.77
CA GLU A 377 1.33 -31.78 20.86
C GLU A 377 2.06 -31.28 19.60
N ASP A 378 1.50 -31.58 18.43
CA ASP A 378 2.04 -31.15 17.12
C ASP A 378 2.00 -29.62 17.00
N ASN A 379 0.86 -28.99 17.34
CA ASN A 379 0.74 -27.54 17.32
C ASN A 379 1.69 -26.88 18.35
N GLY A 380 1.73 -27.40 19.57
CA GLY A 380 2.60 -26.90 20.63
C GLY A 380 4.08 -26.94 20.25
N ARG A 381 4.54 -28.08 19.72
CA ARG A 381 5.89 -28.24 19.16
C ARG A 381 6.19 -27.20 18.09
N GLU A 382 5.29 -27.09 17.11
CA GLU A 382 5.52 -26.20 15.97
C GLU A 382 5.53 -24.73 16.40
N MET A 383 4.71 -24.30 17.37
CA MET A 383 4.77 -22.91 17.84
C MET A 383 6.06 -22.59 18.60
N LEU A 384 6.58 -23.55 19.38
CA LEU A 384 7.91 -23.45 20.02
C LEU A 384 9.01 -23.34 18.96
N GLU A 385 9.07 -24.28 18.03
CA GLU A 385 10.10 -24.28 16.98
C GLU A 385 10.00 -23.04 16.09
N ILE A 386 8.80 -22.65 15.67
CA ILE A 386 8.55 -21.55 14.74
C ILE A 386 8.84 -20.20 15.38
N PHE A 387 8.32 -19.89 16.55
CA PHE A 387 8.40 -18.53 17.07
C PHE A 387 9.58 -18.31 18.01
N THR A 388 10.11 -19.35 18.67
CA THR A 388 11.22 -19.22 19.64
C THR A 388 12.50 -19.97 19.25
N LEU A 389 12.48 -20.79 18.18
CA LEU A 389 13.57 -21.71 17.82
C LEU A 389 13.90 -22.72 18.93
N ASP A 390 12.92 -23.02 19.77
CA ASP A 390 13.04 -24.03 20.81
C ASP A 390 12.81 -25.41 20.21
N ASN A 391 13.86 -26.23 20.19
CA ASN A 391 13.83 -27.61 19.68
C ASN A 391 14.01 -28.62 20.82
N ASP A 392 13.80 -28.20 22.08
CA ASP A 392 13.84 -29.10 23.22
C ASP A 392 12.53 -29.91 23.29
N ASP A 393 12.61 -31.18 22.89
CA ASP A 393 11.47 -32.10 22.90
C ASP A 393 10.87 -32.29 24.31
N THR A 394 11.58 -31.97 25.39
CA THR A 394 11.03 -32.04 26.75
C THR A 394 9.94 -31.00 27.02
N HIS A 395 9.91 -29.90 26.25
CA HIS A 395 8.86 -28.89 26.35
C HIS A 395 7.56 -29.28 25.62
N VAL A 396 7.62 -30.22 24.68
CA VAL A 396 6.48 -30.60 23.84
C VAL A 396 5.33 -31.22 24.65
N PRO A 397 5.56 -32.19 25.57
CA PRO A 397 4.48 -32.71 26.43
C PRO A 397 3.84 -31.63 27.31
N ILE A 398 4.62 -30.63 27.74
CA ILE A 398 4.12 -29.51 28.56
C ILE A 398 3.18 -28.64 27.74
N ALA A 399 3.58 -28.28 26.50
CA ALA A 399 2.74 -27.53 25.57
C ALA A 399 1.47 -28.32 25.21
N GLY A 400 1.59 -29.62 24.91
CA GLY A 400 0.47 -30.51 24.64
C GLY A 400 -0.54 -30.57 25.79
N GLN A 401 -0.06 -30.69 27.03
CA GLN A 401 -0.92 -30.67 28.22
C GLN A 401 -1.66 -29.34 28.39
N ALA A 402 -1.00 -28.20 28.15
CA ALA A 402 -1.65 -26.89 28.20
C ALA A 402 -2.76 -26.77 27.12
N LEU A 403 -2.51 -27.32 25.93
CA LEU A 403 -3.40 -27.28 24.77
C LEU A 403 -4.41 -28.43 24.71
N LYS A 404 -4.46 -29.32 25.71
CA LYS A 404 -5.23 -30.58 25.65
C LYS A 404 -6.74 -30.43 25.38
N ASN A 405 -7.31 -29.25 25.62
CA ASN A 405 -8.72 -28.98 25.35
C ASN A 405 -9.00 -28.41 23.96
N TRP A 406 -7.95 -28.13 23.18
CA TRP A 406 -8.02 -27.60 21.82
C TRP A 406 -7.91 -28.75 20.83
N LYS A 407 -8.74 -28.74 19.79
CA LYS A 407 -8.62 -29.68 18.67
C LYS A 407 -9.24 -29.10 17.41
N LEU A 408 -8.70 -29.45 16.26
CA LEU A 408 -9.39 -29.25 14.99
C LEU A 408 -10.43 -30.37 14.81
N ASP A 409 -11.70 -30.01 14.69
CA ASP A 409 -12.74 -30.96 14.30
C ASP A 409 -12.57 -31.29 12.82
N ARG A 410 -12.41 -32.57 12.48
CA ARG A 410 -12.19 -33.01 11.10
C ARG A 410 -13.48 -33.01 10.28
N ASP A 411 -14.62 -33.17 10.93
CA ASP A 411 -15.91 -33.30 10.24
C ASP A 411 -16.47 -31.92 9.85
N HIS A 412 -16.19 -30.91 10.67
CA HIS A 412 -16.67 -29.53 10.48
C HIS A 412 -15.57 -28.55 10.08
N ASP A 413 -14.31 -28.98 10.15
CA ASP A 413 -13.11 -28.16 9.89
C ASP A 413 -13.06 -26.85 10.71
N THR A 414 -13.48 -26.95 11.97
CA THR A 414 -13.50 -25.84 12.92
C THR A 414 -12.62 -26.11 14.12
N LEU A 415 -12.00 -25.05 14.66
CA LEU A 415 -11.28 -25.14 15.92
C LEU A 415 -12.25 -25.25 17.09
N LEU A 416 -12.19 -26.38 17.82
CA LEU A 416 -12.99 -26.61 19.01
C LEU A 416 -12.13 -26.46 20.26
N ILE A 417 -12.62 -25.63 21.19
CA ILE A 417 -12.05 -25.47 22.53
C ILE A 417 -13.06 -26.06 23.52
N SER A 418 -12.78 -27.27 23.99
CA SER A 418 -13.64 -28.01 24.90
C SER A 418 -13.48 -27.58 26.36
N LEU A 419 -14.38 -28.05 27.23
CA LEU A 419 -14.31 -27.82 28.68
C LEU A 419 -13.22 -28.63 29.40
N ASN A 420 -12.52 -29.54 28.70
CA ASN A 420 -11.46 -30.41 29.26
C ASN A 420 -10.13 -29.67 29.48
N GLN A 421 -10.18 -28.44 29.99
CA GLN A 421 -9.02 -27.57 30.17
C GLN A 421 -8.06 -28.14 31.22
N ASN A 422 -6.77 -27.89 31.04
CA ASN A 422 -5.78 -28.20 32.07
C ASN A 422 -5.92 -27.25 33.26
N ARG A 423 -5.83 -27.81 34.48
CA ARG A 423 -5.93 -27.08 35.75
C ARG A 423 -4.68 -27.23 36.61
N GLU A 424 -3.74 -28.05 36.19
CA GLU A 424 -2.47 -28.27 36.88
C GLU A 424 -1.46 -27.21 36.45
N ALA A 425 -0.66 -26.71 37.39
CA ALA A 425 0.39 -25.76 37.09
C ALA A 425 1.51 -26.41 36.27
N LEU A 426 1.83 -25.84 35.12
CA LEU A 426 2.91 -26.28 34.23
C LEU A 426 4.01 -25.20 34.20
N GLN A 427 5.27 -25.61 34.15
CA GLN A 427 6.41 -24.67 34.09
C GLN A 427 6.97 -24.62 32.68
N LEU A 428 6.95 -23.42 32.08
CA LEU A 428 7.54 -23.16 30.77
C LEU A 428 7.89 -21.67 30.65
N PHE A 429 8.92 -21.32 29.88
CA PHE A 429 9.38 -19.92 29.69
C PHE A 429 9.70 -19.17 31.01
N ASN A 430 10.15 -19.89 32.04
CA ASN A 430 10.35 -19.35 33.40
C ASN A 430 9.09 -18.73 34.03
N THR A 431 7.92 -19.23 33.65
CA THR A 431 6.63 -18.82 34.20
C THR A 431 5.72 -20.03 34.37
N THR A 432 4.61 -19.82 35.07
CA THR A 432 3.58 -20.84 35.26
C THR A 432 2.48 -20.66 34.22
N ILE A 433 2.18 -21.71 33.46
CA ILE A 433 1.07 -21.78 32.51
C ILE A 433 0.06 -22.84 32.97
N TYR A 434 -1.22 -22.63 32.67
CA TYR A 434 -2.28 -23.60 32.95
C TYR A 434 -2.98 -24.04 31.67
N THR A 435 -3.20 -23.09 30.75
CA THR A 435 -4.11 -23.24 29.62
C THR A 435 -3.41 -22.97 28.30
N GLY A 436 -4.02 -23.38 27.18
CA GLY A 436 -3.51 -23.05 25.83
C GLY A 436 -3.34 -21.54 25.59
N ASP A 437 -4.26 -20.76 26.16
CA ASP A 437 -4.17 -19.30 26.15
C ASP A 437 -2.96 -18.77 26.93
N ASP A 438 -2.58 -19.41 28.03
CA ASP A 438 -1.37 -19.08 28.77
C ASP A 438 -0.12 -19.48 28.00
N PHE A 439 -0.12 -20.67 27.40
CA PHE A 439 0.97 -21.15 26.57
C PHE A 439 1.31 -20.15 25.45
N TYR A 440 0.35 -19.79 24.59
CA TYR A 440 0.62 -18.88 23.47
C TYR A 440 1.04 -17.48 23.93
N ARG A 441 0.43 -16.98 25.01
CA ARG A 441 0.74 -15.67 25.55
C ARG A 441 2.15 -15.61 26.11
N GLU A 442 2.52 -16.57 26.96
CA GLU A 442 3.84 -16.58 27.59
C GLU A 442 4.94 -16.92 26.58
N LEU A 443 4.63 -17.73 25.56
CA LEU A 443 5.50 -17.91 24.39
C LEU A 443 5.76 -16.58 23.70
N ALA A 444 4.70 -15.83 23.38
CA ALA A 444 4.80 -14.53 22.72
C ALA A 444 5.50 -13.47 23.59
N LYS A 445 5.46 -13.58 24.92
CA LYS A 445 6.20 -12.69 25.86
C LYS A 445 7.65 -13.11 26.08
N SER A 446 8.01 -14.34 25.78
CA SER A 446 9.35 -14.87 26.04
C SER A 446 10.44 -14.01 25.37
N SER A 447 11.62 -13.98 25.99
CA SER A 447 12.81 -13.36 25.40
C SER A 447 13.25 -14.07 24.11
N MET A 448 12.95 -15.36 24.00
CA MET A 448 13.28 -16.19 22.83
C MET A 448 12.45 -15.82 21.60
N PHE A 449 11.22 -15.31 21.78
CA PHE A 449 10.33 -14.93 20.68
C PHE A 449 10.99 -13.94 19.71
N THR A 450 11.48 -12.79 20.21
CA THR A 450 12.06 -11.75 19.35
C THR A 450 13.28 -12.27 18.60
N ASN A 451 14.11 -13.10 19.25
CA ASN A 451 15.25 -13.73 18.59
C ASN A 451 14.80 -14.70 17.48
N GLY A 452 13.85 -15.58 17.77
CA GLY A 452 13.37 -16.60 16.84
C GLY A 452 12.76 -15.99 15.57
N VAL A 453 11.83 -15.04 15.72
CA VAL A 453 11.19 -14.39 14.58
C VAL A 453 12.17 -13.52 13.78
N THR A 454 13.10 -12.82 14.45
CA THR A 454 14.13 -12.02 13.78
C THR A 454 15.07 -12.91 12.97
N TYR A 455 15.55 -14.02 13.54
CA TYR A 455 16.44 -14.94 12.84
C TYR A 455 15.78 -15.51 11.58
N ARG A 456 14.49 -15.84 11.63
CA ARG A 456 13.75 -16.34 10.45
C ARG A 456 13.67 -15.29 9.34
N LEU A 457 13.41 -14.03 9.69
CA LEU A 457 13.41 -12.94 8.72
C LEU A 457 14.82 -12.66 8.16
N VAL A 458 15.85 -12.68 9.00
CA VAL A 458 17.24 -12.57 8.55
C VAL A 458 17.60 -13.72 7.60
N ALA A 459 17.25 -14.96 7.93
CA ALA A 459 17.49 -16.11 7.06
C ALA A 459 16.75 -15.98 5.71
N PHE A 460 15.57 -15.37 5.70
CA PHE A 460 14.77 -15.12 4.50
C PHE A 460 15.41 -14.07 3.56
N PHE A 461 16.02 -13.01 4.11
CA PHE A 461 16.68 -11.96 3.31
C PHE A 461 18.15 -12.23 2.98
N PHE A 462 18.82 -13.07 3.77
CA PHE A 462 20.23 -13.41 3.64
C PHE A 462 20.44 -14.92 3.39
N PRO A 463 19.78 -15.55 2.41
CA PRO A 463 19.78 -17.02 2.27
C PRO A 463 21.19 -17.60 2.11
N ASN A 464 22.07 -16.90 1.40
CA ASN A 464 23.41 -17.34 1.06
C ASN A 464 24.49 -16.97 2.10
N GLU A 465 24.15 -16.21 3.13
CA GLU A 465 25.09 -15.84 4.19
C GLU A 465 25.32 -17.00 5.17
N SER A 466 26.50 -17.01 5.81
CA SER A 466 26.84 -18.01 6.82
C SER A 466 25.92 -17.92 8.05
N LYS A 467 25.85 -19.02 8.82
CA LYS A 467 25.05 -19.07 10.05
C LYS A 467 25.52 -18.01 11.06
N GLU A 468 26.84 -17.82 11.17
CA GLU A 468 27.48 -16.84 12.04
C GLU A 468 27.11 -15.41 11.65
N LYS A 469 27.15 -15.09 10.35
CA LYS A 469 26.76 -13.76 9.87
C LYS A 469 25.27 -13.49 10.10
N LYS A 470 24.41 -14.49 9.89
CA LYS A 470 22.97 -14.39 10.21
C LYS A 470 22.75 -14.13 11.69
N TYR A 471 23.46 -14.80 12.59
CA TYR A 471 23.37 -14.52 14.03
C TYR A 471 23.87 -13.12 14.40
N GLN A 472 24.97 -12.65 13.81
CA GLN A 472 25.46 -11.29 14.05
C GLN A 472 24.41 -10.24 13.68
N ILE A 473 23.81 -10.35 12.48
CA ILE A 473 22.74 -9.45 12.02
C ILE A 473 21.53 -9.54 12.95
N THR A 474 21.13 -10.77 13.33
CA THR A 474 20.02 -11.02 14.26
C THR A 474 20.27 -10.33 15.61
N ASN A 475 21.44 -10.52 16.21
CA ASN A 475 21.77 -9.93 17.51
C ASN A 475 21.78 -8.39 17.46
N SER A 476 22.26 -7.80 16.36
CA SER A 476 22.17 -6.35 16.16
C SER A 476 20.72 -5.89 16.14
N ILE A 477 19.84 -6.52 15.35
CA ILE A 477 18.43 -6.13 15.29
C ILE A 477 17.74 -6.32 16.65
N VAL A 478 17.95 -7.45 17.32
CA VAL A 478 17.36 -7.74 18.64
C VAL A 478 17.80 -6.72 19.68
N SER A 479 19.04 -6.24 19.61
CA SER A 479 19.57 -5.19 20.51
C SER A 479 18.87 -3.84 20.34
N SER A 480 18.25 -3.58 19.19
CA SER A 480 17.39 -2.42 18.95
C SER A 480 16.06 -2.49 19.72
N LYS A 481 15.72 -3.64 20.34
CA LYS A 481 14.45 -3.90 21.03
C LYS A 481 13.22 -3.63 20.14
N PRO A 482 13.11 -4.32 18.99
CA PRO A 482 11.97 -4.13 18.09
C PRO A 482 10.68 -4.58 18.76
N GLU A 483 9.58 -3.86 18.51
CA GLU A 483 8.24 -4.21 19.00
C GLU A 483 7.22 -4.38 17.87
N THR A 484 7.55 -3.92 16.65
CA THR A 484 6.74 -4.15 15.45
C THR A 484 7.47 -4.99 14.40
N TRP A 485 6.71 -5.53 13.43
CA TRP A 485 7.30 -6.23 12.29
C TRP A 485 8.11 -5.29 11.38
N GLN A 486 7.65 -4.04 11.26
CA GLN A 486 8.34 -2.99 10.53
C GLN A 486 9.71 -2.69 11.14
N ASP A 487 9.82 -2.67 12.48
CA ASP A 487 11.10 -2.44 13.15
C ASP A 487 12.17 -3.45 12.70
N ILE A 488 11.80 -4.72 12.52
CA ILE A 488 12.72 -5.76 12.04
C ILE A 488 12.99 -5.62 10.54
N LEU A 489 11.93 -5.56 9.74
CA LEU A 489 12.03 -5.63 8.27
C LEU A 489 12.71 -4.38 7.68
N LEU A 490 12.39 -3.20 8.17
CA LEU A 490 13.00 -1.96 7.68
C LEU A 490 14.47 -1.86 8.09
N GLN A 491 14.83 -2.31 9.31
CA GLN A 491 16.23 -2.46 9.71
C GLN A 491 17.03 -3.34 8.75
N ILE A 492 16.46 -4.48 8.33
CA ILE A 492 17.10 -5.38 7.37
C ILE A 492 17.28 -4.66 6.03
N VAL A 493 16.20 -4.15 5.44
CA VAL A 493 16.18 -3.68 4.04
C VAL A 493 16.97 -2.38 3.85
N PHE A 494 17.06 -1.51 4.85
CA PHE A 494 17.87 -0.28 4.81
C PHE A 494 19.30 -0.47 5.34
N SER A 495 19.69 -1.66 5.81
CA SER A 495 21.05 -1.90 6.29
C SER A 495 22.10 -1.88 5.19
N GLU A 496 23.31 -1.45 5.53
CA GLU A 496 24.48 -1.61 4.64
C GLU A 496 24.75 -3.09 4.33
N ALA A 497 24.59 -3.96 5.33
CA ALA A 497 24.76 -5.40 5.16
C ALA A 497 23.85 -5.95 4.06
N TYR A 498 22.62 -5.47 3.97
CA TYR A 498 21.70 -5.84 2.90
C TYR A 498 22.03 -5.14 1.59
N LEU A 499 22.10 -3.81 1.58
CA LEU A 499 22.18 -3.03 0.34
C LEU A 499 23.54 -3.16 -0.35
N LEU A 500 24.64 -3.21 0.40
CA LEU A 500 26.00 -3.24 -0.14
C LEU A 500 26.57 -4.65 -0.20
N ASP A 501 26.40 -5.44 0.87
CA ASP A 501 27.21 -6.66 1.05
C ASP A 501 26.52 -7.97 0.67
N SER A 502 25.19 -7.98 0.52
CA SER A 502 24.43 -9.21 0.26
C SER A 502 24.38 -9.59 -1.22
N HIS A 503 24.36 -10.89 -1.50
CA HIS A 503 24.11 -11.45 -2.83
C HIS A 503 23.02 -12.53 -2.80
N ARG A 504 21.99 -12.40 -3.62
CA ARG A 504 20.93 -13.43 -3.79
C ARG A 504 20.16 -13.28 -5.10
N ALA A 505 19.42 -14.32 -5.48
CA ALA A 505 18.44 -14.21 -6.56
C ALA A 505 17.25 -13.31 -6.15
N LYS A 506 16.72 -12.59 -7.14
CA LYS A 506 15.44 -11.85 -7.10
C LYS A 506 14.31 -12.85 -7.25
N SER A 507 13.32 -12.78 -6.38
CA SER A 507 12.05 -13.48 -6.61
C SER A 507 11.32 -12.90 -7.81
N ALA A 508 10.46 -13.70 -8.43
CA ALA A 508 9.73 -13.27 -9.62
C ALA A 508 8.87 -12.03 -9.35
N GLU A 509 8.32 -11.88 -8.14
CA GLU A 509 7.59 -10.69 -7.72
C GLU A 509 8.50 -9.43 -7.67
N GLU A 510 9.70 -9.53 -7.08
CA GLU A 510 10.66 -8.41 -7.01
C GLU A 510 11.03 -7.91 -8.40
N LEU A 511 11.20 -8.82 -9.35
CA LEU A 511 11.53 -8.48 -10.72
C LEU A 511 10.31 -7.97 -11.49
N PHE A 512 9.18 -8.67 -11.44
CA PHE A 512 7.97 -8.31 -12.18
C PHE A 512 7.47 -6.92 -11.80
N TYR A 513 7.24 -6.64 -10.50
CA TYR A 513 6.66 -5.36 -10.11
C TYR A 513 7.62 -4.19 -10.33
N SER A 514 8.93 -4.38 -10.08
CA SER A 514 9.94 -3.36 -10.37
C SER A 514 9.94 -3.00 -11.86
N LEU A 515 9.99 -4.01 -12.74
CA LEU A 515 9.94 -3.81 -14.19
C LEU A 515 8.60 -3.19 -14.63
N ALA A 516 7.49 -3.60 -14.04
CA ALA A 516 6.18 -3.08 -14.36
C ALA A 516 6.10 -1.56 -14.11
N LYS A 517 6.65 -1.06 -13.00
CA LYS A 517 6.69 0.39 -12.71
C LYS A 517 7.68 1.12 -13.62
N LYS A 518 8.88 0.57 -13.82
CA LYS A 518 9.95 1.18 -14.65
C LYS A 518 9.54 1.35 -16.11
N THR A 519 8.82 0.37 -16.66
CA THR A 519 8.40 0.33 -18.06
C THR A 519 6.95 0.78 -18.29
N GLN A 520 6.28 1.21 -17.21
CA GLN A 520 4.85 1.59 -17.22
C GLN A 520 3.98 0.50 -17.86
N PHE A 521 4.28 -0.75 -17.52
CA PHE A 521 3.69 -1.95 -18.09
C PHE A 521 2.17 -1.90 -18.06
N GLN A 522 1.57 -2.24 -19.18
CA GLN A 522 0.15 -2.36 -19.41
C GLN A 522 -0.24 -3.83 -19.20
N HIS A 523 -1.26 -4.09 -18.38
CA HIS A 523 -1.80 -5.44 -18.16
C HIS A 523 -2.99 -5.73 -19.08
N ARG A 524 -3.37 -6.99 -19.19
CA ARG A 524 -4.68 -7.44 -19.67
C ARG A 524 -5.45 -8.07 -18.52
N THR A 525 -6.72 -8.39 -18.71
CA THR A 525 -7.61 -9.02 -17.71
C THR A 525 -6.96 -10.20 -16.98
N ASP A 526 -6.31 -11.11 -17.71
CA ASP A 526 -5.72 -12.34 -17.14
C ASP A 526 -4.30 -12.20 -16.58
N THR A 527 -3.69 -11.00 -16.63
CA THR A 527 -2.24 -10.86 -16.33
C THR A 527 -1.84 -11.41 -14.97
N PHE A 528 -2.66 -11.22 -13.95
CA PHE A 528 -2.34 -11.63 -12.59
C PHE A 528 -2.68 -13.10 -12.31
N HIS A 529 -3.64 -13.68 -13.04
CA HIS A 529 -3.84 -15.14 -13.09
C HIS A 529 -2.64 -15.82 -13.75
N GLU A 530 -2.17 -15.29 -14.89
CA GLU A 530 -0.95 -15.78 -15.54
C GLU A 530 0.28 -15.66 -14.61
N LEU A 531 0.42 -14.55 -13.88
CA LEU A 531 1.49 -14.38 -12.89
C LEU A 531 1.39 -15.42 -11.77
N LYS A 532 0.20 -15.63 -11.18
CA LYS A 532 -0.01 -16.63 -10.13
C LYS A 532 0.38 -18.02 -10.62
N ASN A 533 -0.10 -18.43 -11.78
CA ASN A 533 0.18 -19.74 -12.35
C ASN A 533 1.69 -19.90 -12.63
N ALA A 534 2.32 -18.87 -13.18
CA ALA A 534 3.75 -18.88 -13.43
C ALA A 534 4.56 -18.97 -12.13
N LEU A 535 4.14 -18.30 -11.05
CA LEU A 535 4.76 -18.45 -9.73
C LEU A 535 4.68 -19.90 -9.22
N GLU A 536 3.58 -20.61 -9.45
CA GLU A 536 3.48 -22.03 -9.09
C GLU A 536 4.44 -22.91 -9.88
N GLU A 537 4.51 -22.72 -11.19
CA GLU A 537 5.44 -23.45 -12.07
C GLU A 537 6.92 -23.15 -11.77
N MET A 538 7.21 -21.99 -11.17
CA MET A 538 8.55 -21.61 -10.70
C MET A 538 8.87 -22.15 -9.28
N HIS A 539 7.96 -22.90 -8.67
CA HIS A 539 8.00 -23.27 -7.24
C HIS A 539 8.14 -22.06 -6.29
N GLN A 540 7.56 -20.93 -6.69
CA GLN A 540 7.48 -19.67 -5.94
C GLN A 540 6.03 -19.28 -5.64
N ALA A 541 5.12 -20.27 -5.55
CA ALA A 541 3.71 -20.03 -5.30
C ALA A 541 3.48 -19.15 -4.06
N SER A 542 2.67 -18.10 -4.20
CA SER A 542 2.34 -17.19 -3.10
C SER A 542 1.44 -17.91 -2.09
N MET A 543 1.83 -17.92 -0.80
CA MET A 543 1.00 -18.40 0.32
C MET A 543 0.63 -19.91 0.30
N LYS A 544 1.26 -20.70 -0.57
CA LYS A 544 0.99 -22.14 -0.77
C LYS A 544 1.62 -23.05 0.29
N TYR A 545 2.89 -22.82 0.58
CA TYR A 545 3.72 -23.82 1.26
C TYR A 545 3.60 -23.74 2.79
N LYS A 546 3.34 -24.87 3.47
CA LYS A 546 3.24 -24.95 4.95
C LYS A 546 4.45 -24.35 5.64
N LEU A 547 5.63 -24.62 5.10
CA LEU A 547 6.92 -24.22 5.66
C LEU A 547 7.35 -22.82 5.17
N GLY A 548 6.45 -22.10 4.51
CA GLY A 548 6.79 -20.93 3.70
C GLY A 548 7.72 -21.29 2.54
N LYS A 549 8.25 -20.27 1.86
CA LYS A 549 9.23 -20.44 0.79
C LYS A 549 10.60 -20.80 1.40
N ARG A 550 10.83 -22.09 1.72
CA ARG A 550 12.09 -22.62 2.30
C ARG A 550 13.33 -22.15 1.54
N THR A 551 13.28 -22.28 0.22
CA THR A 551 14.17 -21.58 -0.69
C THR A 551 13.36 -20.46 -1.32
N ARG A 552 13.68 -19.21 -0.99
CA ARG A 552 12.92 -18.05 -1.46
C ARG A 552 12.79 -18.01 -2.99
N VAL A 553 13.85 -18.40 -3.70
CA VAL A 553 13.92 -18.47 -5.16
C VAL A 553 14.58 -19.79 -5.55
N PRO A 554 13.81 -20.83 -5.90
CA PRO A 554 14.36 -22.07 -6.43
C PRO A 554 15.08 -21.81 -7.77
N LEU A 555 16.30 -22.34 -7.88
CA LEU A 555 17.16 -22.19 -9.07
C LEU A 555 17.50 -23.54 -9.71
N ASP A 556 16.71 -24.58 -9.43
CA ASP A 556 16.78 -25.79 -10.24
C ASP A 556 16.42 -25.48 -11.69
N THR A 557 16.91 -26.32 -12.62
CA THR A 557 16.82 -26.05 -14.06
C THR A 557 15.40 -25.77 -14.55
N LEU A 558 14.40 -26.48 -14.03
CA LEU A 558 13.02 -26.32 -14.45
C LEU A 558 12.43 -25.00 -13.91
N SER A 559 12.55 -24.77 -12.61
CA SER A 559 12.06 -23.54 -11.97
C SER A 559 12.67 -22.29 -12.61
N PHE A 560 13.98 -22.29 -12.85
CA PHE A 560 14.66 -21.16 -13.48
C PHE A 560 14.31 -21.00 -14.96
N ALA A 561 14.15 -22.10 -15.72
CA ALA A 561 13.73 -22.01 -17.11
C ALA A 561 12.34 -21.37 -17.25
N THR A 562 11.39 -21.74 -16.38
CA THR A 562 10.07 -21.11 -16.32
C THR A 562 10.16 -19.65 -15.91
N TYR A 563 10.99 -19.33 -14.90
CA TYR A 563 11.21 -17.95 -14.46
C TYR A 563 11.77 -17.06 -15.58
N HIS A 564 12.84 -17.51 -16.23
CA HIS A 564 13.43 -16.83 -17.37
C HIS A 564 12.43 -16.66 -18.51
N LYS A 565 11.70 -17.73 -18.87
CA LYS A 565 10.69 -17.70 -19.94
C LYS A 565 9.60 -16.67 -19.66
N TYR A 566 9.06 -16.64 -18.44
CA TYR A 566 8.02 -15.69 -18.05
C TYR A 566 8.52 -14.25 -18.20
N ILE A 567 9.65 -13.91 -17.58
CA ILE A 567 10.21 -12.55 -17.63
C ILE A 567 10.52 -12.14 -19.07
N ARG A 568 11.17 -13.01 -19.83
CA ARG A 568 11.52 -12.76 -21.22
C ARG A 568 10.27 -12.56 -22.09
N GLU A 569 9.37 -13.54 -22.14
CA GLU A 569 8.28 -13.57 -23.11
C GLU A 569 7.05 -12.75 -22.71
N ARG A 570 6.83 -12.52 -21.41
CA ARG A 570 5.66 -11.75 -20.92
C ARG A 570 6.00 -10.30 -20.63
N ILE A 571 7.25 -9.98 -20.28
CA ILE A 571 7.64 -8.62 -19.88
C ILE A 571 8.53 -7.96 -20.92
N PHE A 572 9.67 -8.56 -21.27
CA PHE A 572 10.66 -7.90 -22.13
C PHE A 572 10.27 -7.87 -23.61
N LEU A 573 9.73 -8.96 -24.14
CA LEU A 573 9.43 -9.08 -25.56
C LEU A 573 8.03 -8.59 -25.95
N ARG A 574 7.22 -8.13 -24.98
CA ARG A 574 5.86 -7.61 -25.22
C ARG A 574 5.82 -6.10 -25.13
N LYS A 575 5.36 -5.49 -26.21
CA LYS A 575 4.99 -4.08 -26.27
C LYS A 575 3.49 -3.96 -26.23
N SER A 576 2.98 -2.97 -25.50
CA SER A 576 1.56 -2.65 -25.54
C SER A 576 1.16 -2.00 -26.87
N ASN A 577 -0.04 -2.31 -27.35
CA ASN A 577 -0.66 -1.62 -28.46
C ASN A 577 -1.29 -0.30 -27.95
N PRO A 578 -0.82 0.88 -28.38
CA PRO A 578 -1.35 2.17 -27.92
C PRO A 578 -2.83 2.36 -28.27
N ASN A 579 -3.34 1.68 -29.29
CA ASN A 579 -4.73 1.77 -29.73
C ASN A 579 -5.68 0.90 -28.88
N LYS A 580 -5.14 0.12 -27.94
CA LYS A 580 -5.87 -0.84 -27.09
C LYS A 580 -5.73 -0.55 -25.60
N THR A 581 -5.38 0.69 -25.24
CA THR A 581 -5.13 1.09 -23.85
C THR A 581 -6.32 0.93 -22.91
N THR A 582 -7.56 0.99 -23.43
CA THR A 582 -8.80 0.78 -22.66
C THR A 582 -9.45 -0.58 -22.88
N ASP A 583 -8.91 -1.41 -23.79
CA ASP A 583 -9.46 -2.72 -24.15
C ASP A 583 -8.69 -3.82 -23.40
N TYR A 584 -9.09 -4.06 -22.15
CA TYR A 584 -8.37 -4.96 -21.24
C TYR A 584 -8.41 -6.43 -21.64
N GLU A 585 -9.32 -6.84 -22.51
CA GLU A 585 -9.39 -8.21 -23.06
C GLU A 585 -8.41 -8.43 -24.23
N ALA A 586 -7.97 -7.35 -24.88
CA ALA A 586 -7.07 -7.42 -26.03
C ALA A 586 -5.70 -8.03 -25.65
N TRP A 587 -5.35 -9.12 -26.33
CA TRP A 587 -4.09 -9.84 -26.09
C TRP A 587 -2.85 -8.96 -26.32
N ASP A 588 -2.93 -8.00 -27.25
CA ASP A 588 -1.85 -7.08 -27.64
C ASP A 588 -1.84 -5.78 -26.81
N ARG A 589 -2.73 -5.62 -25.83
CA ARG A 589 -2.62 -4.56 -24.82
C ARG A 589 -1.43 -4.78 -23.89
N GLN A 590 -1.14 -6.03 -23.54
CA GLN A 590 -0.17 -6.36 -22.50
C GLN A 590 1.27 -6.07 -22.95
N GLY A 591 2.07 -5.37 -22.12
CA GLY A 591 3.47 -5.08 -22.42
C GLY A 591 3.93 -3.72 -21.91
N TRP A 592 5.19 -3.36 -22.16
CA TRP A 592 5.69 -2.03 -21.82
C TRP A 592 4.99 -0.92 -22.64
N ASN A 593 4.82 0.26 -22.04
CA ASN A 593 4.15 1.42 -22.67
C ASN A 593 5.10 2.16 -23.62
N GLU A 594 4.57 2.87 -24.62
CA GLU A 594 5.36 3.69 -25.54
C GLU A 594 6.19 4.77 -24.82
N SER A 595 5.68 5.31 -23.72
CA SER A 595 6.37 6.30 -22.89
C SER A 595 7.69 5.78 -22.30
N PHE A 596 7.86 4.46 -22.16
CA PHE A 596 9.13 3.85 -21.77
C PHE A 596 10.24 4.18 -22.77
N LEU A 597 9.92 4.25 -24.06
CA LEU A 597 10.86 4.60 -25.13
C LEU A 597 10.67 6.04 -25.62
N SER A 598 10.12 6.94 -24.79
CA SER A 598 10.03 8.36 -25.14
C SER A 598 11.40 8.95 -25.48
N ASN A 599 11.45 9.86 -26.45
CA ASN A 599 12.69 10.50 -26.87
C ASN A 599 13.31 11.39 -25.77
N ASP A 600 12.57 11.72 -24.72
CA ASP A 600 13.09 12.47 -23.56
C ASP A 600 13.95 11.61 -22.62
N ASN A 601 13.93 10.28 -22.80
CA ASN A 601 14.62 9.34 -21.92
C ASN A 601 16.09 9.08 -22.33
N PHE A 602 16.46 9.43 -23.55
CA PHE A 602 17.80 9.23 -24.13
C PHE A 602 18.08 10.29 -25.19
N THR A 603 19.34 10.43 -25.61
CA THR A 603 19.75 11.44 -26.58
C THR A 603 19.62 10.92 -28.00
N LEU A 604 18.85 11.62 -28.84
CA LEU A 604 18.78 11.40 -30.28
C LEU A 604 19.53 12.50 -31.04
N ASP A 605 20.63 12.14 -31.68
CA ASP A 605 21.35 12.98 -32.62
C ASP A 605 20.99 12.56 -34.06
N LYS A 606 20.18 13.39 -34.72
CA LYS A 606 19.74 13.17 -36.11
C LYS A 606 20.89 13.08 -37.12
N ARG A 607 22.08 13.58 -36.78
CA ARG A 607 23.28 13.53 -37.63
C ARG A 607 24.19 12.37 -37.29
N ASN A 608 23.93 11.65 -36.18
CA ASN A 608 24.77 10.58 -35.69
C ASN A 608 23.93 9.40 -35.18
N SER A 609 23.63 8.47 -36.08
CA SER A 609 22.94 7.22 -35.79
C SER A 609 23.67 6.37 -34.75
N GLU A 610 25.00 6.40 -34.75
CA GLU A 610 25.80 5.63 -33.80
C GLU A 610 25.67 6.15 -32.37
N SER A 611 25.75 7.47 -32.19
CA SER A 611 25.53 8.13 -30.90
C SER A 611 24.12 7.87 -30.38
N SER A 612 23.12 8.01 -31.25
CA SER A 612 21.71 7.77 -30.91
C SER A 612 21.44 6.32 -30.48
N LEU A 613 21.96 5.35 -31.24
CA LEU A 613 21.85 3.93 -30.88
C LEU A 613 22.53 3.65 -29.54
N THR A 614 23.74 4.19 -29.34
CA THR A 614 24.48 4.03 -28.08
C THR A 614 23.68 4.58 -26.91
N SER A 615 23.05 5.75 -27.06
CA SER A 615 22.25 6.36 -26.00
C SER A 615 21.03 5.52 -25.62
N ILE A 616 20.33 4.94 -26.62
CA ILE A 616 19.19 4.04 -26.38
C ILE A 616 19.64 2.76 -25.65
N ILE A 617 20.74 2.14 -26.09
CA ILE A 617 21.29 0.94 -25.44
C ILE A 617 21.63 1.25 -23.98
N GLN A 618 22.35 2.35 -23.73
CA GLN A 618 22.72 2.76 -22.38
C GLN A 618 21.52 3.00 -21.47
N TYR A 619 20.48 3.65 -22.00
CA TYR A 619 19.22 3.85 -21.30
C TYR A 619 18.56 2.53 -20.89
N LEU A 620 18.47 1.56 -21.81
CA LEU A 620 17.86 0.25 -21.54
C LEU A 620 18.64 -0.54 -20.50
N PHE A 621 19.96 -0.58 -20.60
CA PHE A 621 20.81 -1.23 -19.58
C PHE A 621 20.64 -0.58 -18.21
N THR A 622 20.70 0.75 -18.14
CA THR A 622 20.62 1.47 -16.86
C THR A 622 19.23 1.34 -16.24
N SER A 623 18.15 1.43 -17.03
CA SER A 623 16.78 1.34 -16.52
C SER A 623 16.43 -0.06 -16.01
N ILE A 624 16.90 -1.10 -16.69
CA ILE A 624 16.49 -2.49 -16.40
C ILE A 624 17.41 -3.14 -15.36
N ILE A 625 18.73 -3.06 -15.53
CA ILE A 625 19.72 -3.76 -14.69
C ILE A 625 20.67 -2.83 -13.93
N ALA A 626 20.36 -1.53 -13.88
CA ALA A 626 21.07 -0.56 -13.03
C ALA A 626 22.58 -0.42 -13.31
N ARG A 627 23.03 -0.72 -14.52
CA ARG A 627 24.39 -0.46 -15.00
C ARG A 627 24.42 0.06 -16.42
N SER A 628 25.57 0.61 -16.83
CA SER A 628 25.80 0.94 -18.22
C SER A 628 26.10 -0.32 -19.04
N ALA A 629 25.80 -0.28 -20.34
CA ALA A 629 26.30 -1.27 -21.28
C ALA A 629 27.83 -1.11 -21.40
N ASN A 630 28.56 -2.22 -21.39
CA ASN A 630 30.01 -2.21 -21.57
C ASN A 630 30.39 -2.06 -23.07
N ASN A 631 31.67 -1.87 -23.35
CA ASN A 631 32.14 -1.60 -24.72
C ASN A 631 31.89 -2.78 -25.68
N GLU A 632 31.94 -4.01 -25.19
CA GLU A 632 31.70 -5.22 -26.00
C GLU A 632 30.22 -5.34 -26.36
N GLU A 633 29.32 -5.10 -25.39
CA GLU A 633 27.87 -5.06 -25.59
C GLU A 633 27.49 -3.98 -26.60
N ILE A 634 28.02 -2.76 -26.44
CA ILE A 634 27.79 -1.66 -27.40
C ILE A 634 28.30 -2.03 -28.79
N SER A 635 29.51 -2.57 -28.90
CA SER A 635 30.12 -2.95 -30.18
C SER A 635 29.33 -4.04 -30.89
N LEU A 636 28.85 -5.03 -30.14
CA LEU A 636 27.96 -6.09 -30.64
C LEU A 636 26.72 -5.49 -31.29
N PHE A 637 25.99 -4.63 -30.57
CA PHE A 637 24.76 -4.03 -31.11
C PHE A 637 25.05 -3.11 -32.30
N LYS A 638 26.11 -2.29 -32.24
CA LYS A 638 26.50 -1.42 -33.38
C LYS A 638 26.76 -2.25 -34.64
N LYS A 639 27.57 -3.31 -34.53
CA LYS A 639 27.89 -4.21 -35.64
C LYS A 639 26.64 -4.83 -36.26
N HIS A 640 25.66 -5.19 -35.45
CA HIS A 640 24.45 -5.86 -35.93
C HIS A 640 23.31 -4.92 -36.35
N MET A 641 23.27 -3.69 -35.84
CA MET A 641 22.16 -2.77 -36.04
C MET A 641 22.50 -1.58 -36.96
N LEU A 642 23.75 -1.12 -37.07
CA LEU A 642 24.09 0.02 -37.93
C LEU A 642 24.47 -0.35 -39.37
N HIS A 643 24.69 -1.64 -39.64
CA HIS A 643 25.10 -2.07 -40.99
C HIS A 643 23.89 -2.40 -41.89
N ASP A 644 23.79 -1.71 -43.01
CA ASP A 644 23.22 -2.28 -44.24
C ASP A 644 23.77 -1.57 -45.49
N LYS A 645 24.11 -2.38 -46.53
CA LYS A 645 24.59 -2.06 -47.90
C LYS A 645 26.12 -1.97 -48.17
N SER A 646 26.80 -3.13 -48.31
CA SER A 646 27.84 -3.32 -49.36
C SER A 646 28.38 -4.75 -49.47
N ASP A 647 28.30 -5.56 -48.42
CA ASP A 647 28.87 -6.92 -48.46
C ASP A 647 27.80 -7.97 -48.84
N SER A 648 27.75 -8.36 -50.11
CA SER A 648 26.84 -9.38 -50.64
C SER A 648 27.07 -10.78 -50.07
N ASN A 649 28.13 -10.97 -49.26
CA ASN A 649 28.59 -12.28 -48.76
C ASN A 649 28.43 -12.50 -47.25
N GLN A 650 27.88 -11.54 -46.49
CA GLN A 650 27.65 -11.74 -45.05
C GLN A 650 26.17 -12.02 -44.75
N THR A 651 25.89 -13.17 -44.15
CA THR A 651 24.59 -13.53 -43.59
C THR A 651 24.16 -12.48 -42.57
N LYS A 652 23.09 -11.72 -42.88
CA LYS A 652 22.42 -10.85 -41.90
C LYS A 652 21.98 -11.69 -40.70
N VAL A 653 22.64 -11.50 -39.55
CA VAL A 653 22.29 -12.20 -38.30
C VAL A 653 21.03 -11.59 -37.67
N PHE A 654 20.73 -10.30 -37.91
CA PHE A 654 19.53 -9.61 -37.43
C PHE A 654 18.82 -8.83 -38.55
N ARG A 655 17.49 -8.89 -38.57
CA ARG A 655 16.64 -8.34 -39.65
C ARG A 655 16.38 -6.82 -39.53
N TYR A 656 16.83 -6.17 -38.46
CA TYR A 656 16.40 -4.82 -38.06
C TYR A 656 17.57 -3.83 -37.98
N THR A 657 17.72 -2.99 -39.00
CA THR A 657 18.70 -1.90 -39.04
C THR A 657 18.20 -0.68 -38.27
N PHE A 658 19.08 -0.06 -37.46
CA PHE A 658 18.90 1.24 -36.82
C PHE A 658 18.95 2.33 -37.88
N ASP A 659 17.78 2.66 -38.42
CA ASP A 659 17.59 3.66 -39.46
C ASP A 659 16.45 4.61 -39.06
N ILE A 660 16.45 5.08 -37.80
CA ILE A 660 15.34 5.90 -37.27
C ILE A 660 15.32 7.34 -37.82
N PHE A 661 16.23 7.71 -38.72
CA PHE A 661 16.31 9.06 -39.33
C PHE A 661 16.02 9.07 -40.82
N ARG A 662 15.58 7.94 -41.40
CA ARG A 662 15.17 7.89 -42.80
C ARG A 662 13.91 8.71 -43.01
N THR A 663 14.01 9.65 -43.95
CA THR A 663 12.90 10.49 -44.37
C THR A 663 12.00 9.77 -45.36
N TYR A 664 10.70 10.06 -45.29
CA TYR A 664 9.69 9.62 -46.27
C TYR A 664 8.82 10.81 -46.68
N ASP A 665 8.18 10.71 -47.84
CA ASP A 665 7.30 11.78 -48.34
C ASP A 665 6.04 11.98 -47.48
N ASP A 666 5.71 10.97 -46.65
CA ASP A 666 4.58 10.97 -45.73
C ASP A 666 5.09 11.07 -44.28
N PRO A 667 4.93 12.23 -43.60
CA PRO A 667 5.42 12.46 -42.24
C PRO A 667 4.82 11.54 -41.18
N GLU A 668 3.56 11.12 -41.34
CA GLU A 668 2.89 10.25 -40.37
C GLU A 668 3.44 8.83 -40.49
N LYS A 669 3.56 8.34 -41.72
CA LYS A 669 4.21 7.05 -42.02
C LYS A 669 5.69 7.03 -41.64
N GLU A 670 6.37 8.16 -41.78
CA GLU A 670 7.74 8.35 -41.28
C GLU A 670 7.77 8.14 -39.76
N HIS A 671 6.99 8.91 -39.00
CA HIS A 671 6.93 8.82 -37.54
C HIS A 671 6.60 7.40 -37.06
N GLN A 672 5.57 6.76 -37.64
CA GLN A 672 5.19 5.38 -37.31
C GLN A 672 6.33 4.37 -37.57
N ARG A 673 7.08 4.54 -38.66
CA ARG A 673 8.24 3.68 -38.96
C ARG A 673 9.41 3.92 -38.00
N GLN A 674 9.67 5.17 -37.63
CA GLN A 674 10.72 5.51 -36.66
C GLN A 674 10.41 4.88 -35.30
N GLU A 675 9.17 5.04 -34.82
CA GLU A 675 8.70 4.40 -33.59
C GLU A 675 8.76 2.88 -33.66
N SER A 676 8.30 2.27 -34.77
CA SER A 676 8.40 0.81 -34.94
C SER A 676 9.85 0.30 -34.92
N ARG A 677 10.79 1.04 -35.52
CA ARG A 677 12.22 0.67 -35.53
C ARG A 677 12.79 0.75 -34.13
N LYS A 678 12.56 1.86 -33.42
CA LYS A 678 12.98 2.05 -32.01
C LYS A 678 12.50 0.91 -31.12
N LYS A 679 11.23 0.51 -31.27
CA LYS A 679 10.64 -0.62 -30.55
C LYS A 679 11.35 -1.95 -30.86
N ASN A 680 11.68 -2.21 -32.13
CA ASN A 680 12.40 -3.43 -32.52
C ASN A 680 13.83 -3.49 -31.94
N ILE A 681 14.52 -2.34 -31.88
CA ILE A 681 15.84 -2.24 -31.22
C ILE A 681 15.71 -2.57 -29.74
N ALA A 682 14.73 -1.96 -29.06
CA ALA A 682 14.49 -2.24 -27.66
C ALA A 682 14.20 -3.72 -27.40
N ILE A 683 13.40 -4.38 -28.23
CA ILE A 683 13.13 -5.82 -28.12
C ILE A 683 14.43 -6.64 -28.19
N ILE A 684 15.34 -6.33 -29.11
CA ILE A 684 16.61 -7.07 -29.24
C ILE A 684 17.52 -6.84 -28.02
N VAL A 685 17.62 -5.59 -27.56
CA VAL A 685 18.43 -5.26 -26.38
C VAL A 685 17.85 -5.89 -25.11
N LEU A 686 16.54 -5.84 -24.93
CA LEU A 686 15.85 -6.47 -23.79
C LEU A 686 15.92 -7.99 -23.84
N ASP A 687 15.89 -8.60 -25.04
CA ASP A 687 16.14 -10.04 -25.21
C ASP A 687 17.54 -10.42 -24.74
N TYR A 688 18.56 -9.61 -25.06
CA TYR A 688 19.91 -9.80 -24.55
C TYR A 688 19.98 -9.64 -23.03
N ILE A 689 19.43 -8.54 -22.50
CA ILE A 689 19.40 -8.27 -21.05
C ILE A 689 18.70 -9.40 -20.30
N SER A 690 17.64 -9.99 -20.87
CA SER A 690 16.92 -11.11 -20.27
C SER A 690 17.79 -12.34 -20.00
N ARG A 691 18.97 -12.46 -20.63
CA ARG A 691 19.92 -13.57 -20.47
C ARG A 691 21.07 -13.25 -19.50
N LEU A 692 21.15 -12.01 -19.02
CA LEU A 692 22.17 -11.58 -18.07
C LEU A 692 21.82 -11.99 -16.65
N THR A 693 22.82 -12.40 -15.88
CA THR A 693 22.66 -12.80 -14.48
C THR A 693 22.11 -11.65 -13.63
N GLU A 694 22.55 -10.42 -13.89
CA GLU A 694 22.16 -9.20 -13.18
C GLU A 694 20.65 -8.91 -13.26
N THR A 695 19.97 -9.46 -14.26
CA THR A 695 18.50 -9.40 -14.36
C THR A 695 17.85 -10.16 -13.21
N TYR A 696 18.42 -11.29 -12.79
CA TYR A 696 17.85 -12.22 -11.82
C TYR A 696 18.51 -12.18 -10.45
N THR A 697 19.58 -11.40 -10.26
CA THR A 697 20.29 -11.32 -8.98
C THR A 697 20.33 -9.92 -8.41
N LEU A 698 20.28 -9.84 -7.08
CA LEU A 698 20.71 -8.69 -6.31
C LEU A 698 22.16 -8.93 -5.94
N ASN A 699 23.06 -8.20 -6.59
CA ASN A 699 24.49 -8.37 -6.41
C ASN A 699 25.02 -7.56 -5.22
N LYS A 700 26.25 -7.89 -4.80
CA LYS A 700 27.04 -6.99 -3.96
C LYS A 700 27.37 -5.73 -4.75
N VAL A 701 27.32 -4.58 -4.09
CA VAL A 701 27.68 -3.30 -4.69
C VAL A 701 29.16 -3.07 -4.36
N LYS A 702 30.02 -3.11 -5.39
CA LYS A 702 31.47 -3.01 -5.26
C LYS A 702 32.02 -1.79 -5.96
#